data_AF-A0A150V9G9-F1
#
_entry.id   AF-A0A150V9G9-F1
#
_cell.length_a   1.000
_cell.length_b   1.000
_cell.length_c   1.000
_cell.angle_alpha   90.00
_cell.angle_beta   90.00
_cell.angle_gamma   90.00
#
_symmetry.space_group_name_H-M   'P 1'
#
loop_
_entity.id
_entity.type
_entity.pdbx_description
1 polymer ?
#
loop_
_entity_poly.entity_id
_entity_poly.type
_entity_poly.pdbx_seq_one_letter_code
_entity_poly.pdbx_strand_id
1 'polypeptide(L)'
;MAPIKNIEYFRVKPRWLFVKIIDDEDHVGWGEGTLEGHSLAVEGALDEIIVRIIGQEANNIEHIWQLIWRLGFYRGGPVFMSALSGIDIALWDLKARRLNVPLFELLGGKVRQKCQVYCWIGGDRPSDIEAAAKARKAQGLTCVKMNATEDVNWLDMPSVLDATVERLKIVKSLGLDAGLDFHGRLHKPMAKQLAKALEPHRPLFIEEPVLVEHPEALKQLAGMTSIPIALGERLYHRWDVKRFLEDGLIDILQPDIAHAGGISETKRLANMAEAYDVAIAPHCPLGPIAFAASLHVGLSTPNFVILEMSLGMHYNVEAGDIDLNTYLKDQSVFAIKDGYVAAPTGPGLGIEVDEAMIRKIAAETSPWPPKEFFGPDGSIRECIGGFYGFILSRNQDISLSVVARSNYESVKAKGLAIESQNHGNHQVKLVQVFKSPADIATKFDYVVCAHKAINPDKVPPILRPAVGDQTTIVIIQNGVGNEEPFRKEYPYNTIISCVTWVGASQPSPGLIKHSTSENTELGLFHNPRIDPKIEMARLDKFAKFLKAGGTKFQIEDNIQIKRWEKVVWNAAWNPLTTLTDVDTHTWLKSSEEAMIMTKRLMRDVIDVARRCDVPLQYELIDSLLKRILAMPGIFSSMHTDFKDGRPLEVDVIIGYPMKKAREFQMDVPTLTAVYSMITAVNERLMRSST
;
A
#
# COMPACT_ATOMS: atom_id res chain seq x y z
N MET A 1 -29.24 29.32 22.17
CA MET A 1 -29.63 28.43 21.07
C MET A 1 -29.01 29.07 19.86
N ALA A 2 -27.98 28.43 19.32
CA ALA A 2 -27.23 28.95 18.18
C ALA A 2 -27.16 27.88 17.09
N PRO A 3 -27.79 28.10 15.94
CA PRO A 3 -27.57 27.33 14.74
C PRO A 3 -26.11 27.32 14.28
N ILE A 4 -25.71 26.23 13.62
CA ILE A 4 -24.40 26.15 12.94
C ILE A 4 -24.40 27.15 11.78
N LYS A 5 -23.46 28.10 11.81
CA LYS A 5 -23.27 29.18 10.83
C LYS A 5 -22.27 28.81 9.74
N ASN A 6 -21.17 28.15 10.11
CA ASN A 6 -20.13 27.73 9.18
C ASN A 6 -19.39 26.47 9.67
N ILE A 7 -18.81 25.72 8.73
CA ILE A 7 -17.90 24.60 9.01
C ILE A 7 -16.70 24.72 8.07
N GLU A 8 -15.49 24.59 8.63
CA GLU A 8 -14.22 24.54 7.89
C GLU A 8 -13.52 23.19 8.17
N TYR A 9 -12.71 22.70 7.23
CA TYR A 9 -11.82 21.56 7.48
C TYR A 9 -10.41 21.82 6.94
N PHE A 10 -9.41 21.24 7.60
CA PHE A 10 -7.99 21.52 7.38
C PHE A 10 -7.19 20.23 7.33
N ARG A 11 -6.68 19.88 6.15
CA ARG A 11 -5.67 18.82 6.00
C ARG A 11 -4.33 19.37 6.48
N VAL A 12 -3.67 18.69 7.43
CA VAL A 12 -2.40 19.14 8.01
C VAL A 12 -1.39 17.99 8.16
N LYS A 13 -0.11 18.33 8.29
CA LYS A 13 0.96 17.36 8.57
C LYS A 13 0.82 16.78 10.00
N PRO A 14 1.24 15.52 10.26
CA PRO A 14 1.81 14.55 9.33
C PRO A 14 0.83 14.10 8.24
N ARG A 15 -0.43 13.81 8.58
CA ARG A 15 -1.48 13.31 7.67
C ARG A 15 -2.89 13.45 8.25
N TRP A 16 -3.12 14.45 9.09
CA TRP A 16 -4.36 14.63 9.87
C TRP A 16 -5.39 15.52 9.15
N LEU A 17 -6.67 15.40 9.54
CA LEU A 17 -7.77 16.20 9.02
C LEU A 17 -8.59 16.80 10.18
N PHE A 18 -8.34 18.08 10.48
CA PHE A 18 -9.08 18.80 11.51
C PHE A 18 -10.37 19.41 10.96
N VAL A 19 -11.37 19.55 11.82
CA VAL A 19 -12.67 20.15 11.53
C VAL A 19 -12.95 21.26 12.53
N LYS A 20 -13.52 22.37 12.07
CA LYS A 20 -13.88 23.54 12.89
C LYS A 20 -15.32 23.90 12.61
N ILE A 21 -16.14 23.99 13.67
CA ILE A 21 -17.54 24.42 13.60
C ILE A 21 -17.65 25.81 14.23
N ILE A 22 -18.44 26.68 13.59
CA ILE A 22 -18.76 28.03 14.06
C ILE A 22 -20.27 28.18 14.15
N ASP A 23 -20.80 28.64 15.29
CA ASP A 23 -22.24 28.94 15.47
C ASP A 23 -22.59 30.42 15.17
N ASP A 24 -23.87 30.77 15.15
CA ASP A 24 -24.31 32.13 14.79
C ASP A 24 -24.03 33.20 15.86
N GLU A 25 -23.65 32.78 17.06
CA GLU A 25 -23.06 33.60 18.13
C GLU A 25 -21.51 33.75 17.97
N ASP A 26 -20.93 33.25 16.86
CA ASP A 26 -19.49 33.21 16.53
C ASP A 26 -18.60 32.41 17.51
N HIS A 27 -19.18 31.51 18.31
CA HIS A 27 -18.40 30.55 19.10
C HIS A 27 -17.81 29.45 18.21
N VAL A 28 -16.66 28.90 18.61
CA VAL A 28 -15.91 27.89 17.85
C VAL A 28 -15.77 26.59 18.65
N GLY A 29 -15.90 25.45 17.98
CA GLY A 29 -15.48 24.14 18.47
C GLY A 29 -14.62 23.40 17.45
N TRP A 30 -13.66 22.61 17.95
CA TRP A 30 -12.69 21.85 17.15
C TRP A 30 -12.89 20.34 17.25
N GLY A 31 -12.74 19.65 16.12
CA GLY A 31 -12.86 18.21 15.98
C GLY A 31 -11.81 17.65 15.02
N GLU A 32 -11.72 16.33 14.94
CA GLU A 32 -10.77 15.62 14.09
C GLU A 32 -11.44 14.43 13.40
N GLY A 33 -11.35 14.41 12.06
CA GLY A 33 -11.89 13.37 11.19
C GLY A 33 -10.79 12.76 10.34
N THR A 34 -9.60 12.57 10.91
CA THR A 34 -8.46 11.94 10.25
C THR A 34 -8.86 10.57 9.71
N LEU A 35 -8.40 10.24 8.50
CA LEU A 35 -8.41 8.89 7.95
C LEU A 35 -7.20 8.72 7.01
N GLU A 36 -6.17 8.05 7.51
CA GLU A 36 -4.92 7.74 6.83
C GLU A 36 -5.13 7.24 5.39
N GLY A 37 -4.43 7.83 4.43
CA GLY A 37 -4.47 7.41 3.02
C GLY A 37 -5.73 7.85 2.25
N HIS A 38 -6.76 8.34 2.94
CA HIS A 38 -8.10 8.52 2.37
C HIS A 38 -8.70 9.92 2.61
N SER A 39 -7.89 10.93 2.97
CA SER A 39 -8.40 12.26 3.34
C SER A 39 -9.34 12.87 2.30
N LEU A 40 -9.03 12.75 0.99
CA LEU A 40 -9.88 13.22 -0.11
C LEU A 40 -11.31 12.65 -0.08
N ALA A 41 -11.49 11.40 0.37
CA ALA A 41 -12.80 10.78 0.49
C ALA A 41 -13.56 11.32 1.71
N VAL A 42 -12.86 11.60 2.81
CA VAL A 42 -13.46 12.21 4.01
C VAL A 42 -13.80 13.68 3.78
N GLU A 43 -12.94 14.43 3.07
CA GLU A 43 -13.18 15.80 2.64
C GLU A 43 -14.47 15.90 1.80
N GLY A 44 -14.63 15.05 0.78
CA GLY A 44 -15.88 14.99 -0.01
C GLY A 44 -17.11 14.52 0.78
N ALA A 45 -16.94 13.65 1.78
CA ALA A 45 -18.02 13.27 2.69
C ALA A 45 -18.39 14.40 3.69
N LEU A 46 -17.42 15.22 4.10
CA LEU A 46 -17.65 16.42 4.89
C LEU A 46 -18.43 17.45 4.08
N ASP A 47 -18.03 17.74 2.84
CA ASP A 47 -18.79 18.63 1.93
C ASP A 47 -20.28 18.21 1.85
N GLU A 48 -20.54 16.92 1.64
CA GLU A 48 -21.91 16.39 1.53
C GLU A 48 -22.68 16.38 2.85
N ILE A 49 -22.00 16.32 4.00
CA ILE A 49 -22.59 16.40 5.34
C ILE A 49 -22.90 17.85 5.71
N ILE A 50 -21.97 18.79 5.47
CA ILE A 50 -22.06 20.21 5.82
C ILE A 50 -23.35 20.80 5.24
N VAL A 51 -23.65 20.55 3.96
CA VAL A 51 -24.87 21.00 3.28
C VAL A 51 -26.17 20.59 4.00
N ARG A 52 -26.16 19.49 4.77
CA ARG A 52 -27.33 18.98 5.51
C ARG A 52 -27.46 19.53 6.93
N ILE A 53 -26.40 20.11 7.49
CA ILE A 53 -26.32 20.47 8.92
C ILE A 53 -26.08 21.96 9.21
N ILE A 54 -25.67 22.77 8.23
CA ILE A 54 -25.76 24.24 8.35
C ILE A 54 -27.20 24.64 8.71
N GLY A 55 -27.36 25.55 9.68
CA GLY A 55 -28.66 25.97 10.20
C GLY A 55 -29.30 25.04 11.24
N GLN A 56 -28.71 23.88 11.56
CA GLN A 56 -29.16 23.05 12.69
C GLN A 56 -28.67 23.65 14.02
N GLU A 57 -29.49 23.58 15.08
CA GLU A 57 -29.09 23.98 16.45
C GLU A 57 -27.91 23.13 16.94
N ALA A 58 -26.75 23.76 17.15
CA ALA A 58 -25.50 23.06 17.46
C ALA A 58 -25.56 22.24 18.77
N ASN A 59 -26.40 22.64 19.73
CA ASN A 59 -26.59 21.91 20.98
C ASN A 59 -27.28 20.55 20.83
N ASN A 60 -27.95 20.30 19.69
CA ASN A 60 -28.69 19.07 19.41
C ASN A 60 -27.79 17.96 18.83
N ILE A 61 -26.63 17.72 19.45
CA ILE A 61 -25.58 16.80 18.97
C ILE A 61 -26.14 15.41 18.63
N GLU A 62 -26.96 14.81 19.51
CA GLU A 62 -27.61 13.52 19.26
C GLU A 62 -28.52 13.55 18.01
N HIS A 63 -29.26 14.64 17.77
CA HIS A 63 -30.06 14.78 16.57
C HIS A 63 -29.19 14.85 15.31
N ILE A 64 -28.12 15.66 15.34
CA ILE A 64 -27.20 15.82 14.20
C ILE A 64 -26.47 14.50 13.91
N TRP A 65 -26.03 13.79 14.94
CA TRP A 65 -25.42 12.46 14.84
C TRP A 65 -26.39 11.46 14.19
N GLN A 66 -27.64 11.38 14.67
CA GLN A 66 -28.65 10.48 14.08
C GLN A 66 -29.11 10.94 12.69
N LEU A 67 -29.08 12.23 12.37
CA LEU A 67 -29.40 12.80 11.05
C LEU A 67 -28.35 12.32 10.03
N ILE A 68 -27.06 12.53 10.31
CA ILE A 68 -25.95 12.08 9.46
C ILE A 68 -26.00 10.56 9.31
N TRP A 69 -26.09 9.83 10.43
CA TRP A 69 -26.13 8.37 10.46
C TRP A 69 -27.34 7.76 9.72
N ARG A 70 -28.54 8.37 9.78
CA ARG A 70 -29.76 7.74 9.25
C ARG A 70 -30.20 8.24 7.90
N LEU A 71 -30.00 9.52 7.60
CA LEU A 71 -30.53 10.16 6.38
C LEU A 71 -29.54 10.16 5.20
N GLY A 72 -28.29 9.71 5.39
CA GLY A 72 -27.40 9.29 4.30
C GLY A 72 -27.86 8.02 3.55
N PHE A 73 -28.98 7.42 3.97
CA PHE A 73 -29.57 6.16 3.48
C PHE A 73 -28.68 4.94 3.73
N TYR A 74 -27.54 4.84 3.04
CA TYR A 74 -26.45 3.91 3.37
C TYR A 74 -25.66 4.44 4.57
N ARG A 75 -24.95 3.55 5.29
CA ARG A 75 -24.39 3.84 6.61
C ARG A 75 -23.07 3.12 6.85
N GLY A 76 -22.26 3.67 7.76
CA GLY A 76 -21.04 3.03 8.25
C GLY A 76 -19.88 3.10 7.27
N GLY A 77 -18.88 2.26 7.52
CA GLY A 77 -17.59 2.28 6.83
C GLY A 77 -16.70 3.45 7.26
N PRO A 78 -15.38 3.35 7.00
CA PRO A 78 -14.38 4.26 7.56
C PRO A 78 -14.60 5.73 7.15
N VAL A 79 -14.95 5.99 5.89
CA VAL A 79 -15.05 7.36 5.34
C VAL A 79 -16.17 8.17 6.01
N PHE A 80 -17.41 7.67 5.98
CA PHE A 80 -18.54 8.39 6.56
C PHE A 80 -18.46 8.50 8.08
N MET A 81 -17.95 7.47 8.76
CA MET A 81 -17.79 7.51 10.21
C MET A 81 -16.64 8.43 10.64
N SER A 82 -15.59 8.62 9.81
CA SER A 82 -14.54 9.61 10.09
C SER A 82 -15.01 11.05 9.90
N ALA A 83 -15.77 11.32 8.83
CA ALA A 83 -16.42 12.62 8.63
C ALA A 83 -17.38 12.96 9.78
N LEU A 84 -18.20 12.00 10.21
CA LEU A 84 -19.09 12.13 11.37
C LEU A 84 -18.31 12.37 12.68
N SER A 85 -17.16 11.71 12.88
CA SER A 85 -16.34 11.89 14.08
C SER A 85 -15.81 13.31 14.21
N GLY A 86 -15.28 13.88 13.12
CA GLY A 86 -14.80 15.27 13.09
C GLY A 86 -15.90 16.29 13.42
N ILE A 87 -17.13 16.05 12.93
CA ILE A 87 -18.31 16.87 13.27
C ILE A 87 -18.71 16.71 14.74
N ASP A 88 -18.84 15.47 15.22
CA ASP A 88 -19.30 15.17 16.58
C ASP A 88 -18.37 15.74 17.66
N ILE A 89 -17.05 15.56 17.51
CA ILE A 89 -16.05 16.10 18.44
C ILE A 89 -16.14 17.64 18.48
N ALA A 90 -16.25 18.29 17.32
CA ALA A 90 -16.36 19.75 17.24
C ALA A 90 -17.65 20.29 17.90
N LEU A 91 -18.78 19.60 17.75
CA LEU A 91 -20.03 19.97 18.43
C LEU A 91 -19.94 19.81 19.95
N TRP A 92 -19.28 18.76 20.45
CA TRP A 92 -19.06 18.57 21.88
C TRP A 92 -18.10 19.61 22.47
N ASP A 93 -17.01 19.94 21.77
CA ASP A 93 -16.07 21.01 22.17
C ASP A 93 -16.80 22.36 22.25
N LEU A 94 -17.53 22.74 21.20
CA LEU A 94 -18.35 23.96 21.15
C LEU A 94 -19.33 24.05 22.32
N LYS A 95 -20.07 22.96 22.61
CA LYS A 95 -21.07 22.89 23.67
C LYS A 95 -20.45 23.02 25.06
N ALA A 96 -19.36 22.31 25.33
CA ALA A 96 -18.64 22.39 26.60
C ALA A 96 -17.92 23.75 26.79
N ARG A 97 -17.43 24.39 25.71
CA ARG A 97 -16.91 25.77 25.73
C ARG A 97 -18.00 26.78 26.11
N ARG A 98 -19.17 26.74 25.48
CA ARG A 98 -20.29 27.67 25.76
C ARG A 98 -20.86 27.51 27.17
N LEU A 99 -20.81 26.29 27.73
CA LEU A 99 -21.15 26.03 29.13
C LEU A 99 -20.00 26.30 30.12
N ASN A 100 -18.81 26.68 29.63
CA ASN A 100 -17.59 26.93 30.39
C ASN A 100 -17.21 25.77 31.36
N VAL A 101 -17.30 24.52 30.89
CA VAL A 101 -16.93 23.32 31.64
C VAL A 101 -16.01 22.40 30.82
N PRO A 102 -15.12 21.62 31.45
CA PRO A 102 -14.43 20.52 30.79
C PRO A 102 -15.45 19.51 30.25
N LEU A 103 -15.20 18.98 29.05
CA LEU A 103 -16.15 18.14 28.32
C LEU A 103 -16.60 16.90 29.10
N PHE A 104 -15.72 16.27 29.91
CA PHE A 104 -16.09 15.13 30.76
C PHE A 104 -17.24 15.43 31.74
N GLU A 105 -17.47 16.67 32.16
CA GLU A 105 -18.60 17.00 33.05
C GLU A 105 -19.94 16.77 32.34
N LEU A 106 -20.01 17.02 31.02
CA LEU A 106 -21.18 16.72 30.21
C LEU A 106 -21.35 15.21 29.91
N LEU A 107 -20.30 14.42 30.13
CA LEU A 107 -20.31 12.95 30.01
C LEU A 107 -20.63 12.24 31.35
N GLY A 108 -20.98 12.99 32.40
CA GLY A 108 -21.30 12.47 33.73
C GLY A 108 -20.21 12.69 34.79
N GLY A 109 -19.15 13.43 34.46
CA GLY A 109 -18.06 13.76 35.39
C GLY A 109 -16.90 12.76 35.37
N LYS A 110 -15.95 12.96 36.30
CA LYS A 110 -14.73 12.14 36.41
C LYS A 110 -14.93 10.92 37.30
N VAL A 111 -14.59 9.74 36.76
CA VAL A 111 -14.36 8.52 37.56
C VAL A 111 -12.86 8.28 37.83
N ARG A 112 -11.96 9.03 37.16
CA ARG A 112 -10.51 9.08 37.45
C ARG A 112 -9.96 10.50 37.27
N GLN A 113 -8.85 10.83 37.94
CA GLN A 113 -8.24 12.18 37.90
C GLN A 113 -7.10 12.35 36.88
N LYS A 114 -6.65 11.24 36.27
CA LYS A 114 -5.59 11.18 35.26
C LYS A 114 -5.75 9.90 34.43
N CYS A 115 -5.34 9.92 33.18
CA CYS A 115 -5.36 8.75 32.28
C CYS A 115 -3.94 8.24 32.07
N GLN A 116 -3.75 6.92 32.12
CA GLN A 116 -2.45 6.32 31.78
C GLN A 116 -2.23 6.39 30.27
N VAL A 117 -0.99 6.58 29.82
CA VAL A 117 -0.65 6.69 28.41
C VAL A 117 0.52 5.79 28.02
N TYR A 118 0.58 5.40 26.75
CA TYR A 118 1.75 4.77 26.13
C TYR A 118 2.12 5.49 24.82
N CYS A 119 3.40 5.42 24.44
CA CYS A 119 3.87 5.86 23.12
C CYS A 119 4.52 4.70 22.34
N TRP A 120 4.59 4.86 21.02
CA TRP A 120 5.24 3.89 20.13
C TRP A 120 6.77 3.86 20.22
N ILE A 121 7.34 2.67 20.01
CA ILE A 121 8.78 2.42 19.77
C ILE A 121 9.03 1.39 18.67
N GLY A 122 10.29 1.27 18.22
CA GLY A 122 10.78 0.22 17.31
C GLY A 122 10.57 0.49 15.82
N GLY A 123 9.35 0.81 15.41
CA GLY A 123 8.97 1.01 14.00
C GLY A 123 8.96 -0.26 13.15
N ASP A 124 8.73 -0.12 11.84
CA ASP A 124 8.54 -1.26 10.93
C ASP A 124 9.75 -2.20 10.79
N ARG A 125 10.97 -1.73 11.12
CA ARG A 125 12.21 -2.52 11.10
C ARG A 125 13.09 -2.19 12.33
N PRO A 126 12.83 -2.82 13.49
CA PRO A 126 13.35 -2.37 14.78
C PRO A 126 14.80 -2.84 15.06
N SER A 127 15.79 -2.11 14.56
CA SER A 127 17.21 -2.34 14.85
C SER A 127 17.74 -1.69 16.14
N ASP A 128 16.96 -0.81 16.79
CA ASP A 128 17.33 -0.17 18.07
C ASP A 128 16.11 -0.01 19.01
N ILE A 129 15.57 -1.14 19.46
CA ILE A 129 14.46 -1.16 20.43
C ILE A 129 14.91 -0.64 21.82
N GLU A 130 16.18 -0.81 22.18
CA GLU A 130 16.69 -0.52 23.52
C GLU A 130 16.86 1.00 23.75
N ALA A 131 17.43 1.74 22.80
CA ALA A 131 17.52 3.20 22.93
C ALA A 131 16.14 3.85 22.87
N ALA A 132 15.24 3.36 22.01
CA ALA A 132 13.87 3.85 21.94
C ALA A 132 13.10 3.62 23.25
N ALA A 133 13.21 2.43 23.85
CA ALA A 133 12.62 2.13 25.16
C ALA A 133 13.22 3.00 26.29
N LYS A 134 14.56 3.19 26.32
CA LYS A 134 15.22 4.10 27.27
C LYS A 134 14.73 5.54 27.11
N ALA A 135 14.55 6.03 25.88
CA ALA A 135 14.03 7.37 25.61
C ALA A 135 12.59 7.53 26.12
N ARG A 136 11.70 6.56 25.90
CA ARG A 136 10.33 6.58 26.46
C ARG A 136 10.33 6.54 27.99
N LYS A 137 11.20 5.73 28.61
CA LYS A 137 11.37 5.72 30.07
C LYS A 137 11.86 7.06 30.61
N ALA A 138 12.76 7.74 29.88
CA ALA A 138 13.22 9.09 30.23
C ALA A 138 12.14 10.17 30.06
N GLN A 139 11.16 9.96 29.18
CA GLN A 139 9.92 10.75 29.08
C GLN A 139 8.90 10.43 30.22
N GLY A 140 9.28 9.59 31.19
CA GLY A 140 8.45 9.24 32.33
C GLY A 140 7.37 8.19 32.05
N LEU A 141 7.38 7.53 30.89
CA LEU A 141 6.44 6.45 30.57
C LEU A 141 6.76 5.16 31.34
N THR A 142 5.71 4.43 31.70
CA THR A 142 5.78 3.08 32.31
C THR A 142 5.44 1.97 31.32
N CYS A 143 4.76 2.30 30.20
CA CYS A 143 4.35 1.38 29.15
C CYS A 143 4.63 1.97 27.76
N VAL A 144 4.83 1.09 26.77
CA VAL A 144 4.99 1.41 25.34
C VAL A 144 4.08 0.52 24.47
N LYS A 145 3.91 0.87 23.19
CA LYS A 145 3.46 -0.07 22.14
C LYS A 145 4.58 -0.28 21.13
N MET A 146 4.68 -1.50 20.58
CA MET A 146 5.70 -1.86 19.59
C MET A 146 5.18 -2.90 18.60
N ASN A 147 5.76 -2.89 17.39
CA ASN A 147 5.48 -3.90 16.37
C ASN A 147 5.86 -5.29 16.89
N ALA A 148 4.90 -6.21 16.82
CA ALA A 148 5.09 -7.62 17.06
C ALA A 148 5.93 -8.23 15.92
N THR A 149 5.53 -8.10 14.66
CA THR A 149 6.29 -8.65 13.53
C THR A 149 6.46 -7.67 12.37
N GLU A 150 7.47 -7.94 11.54
CA GLU A 150 7.47 -7.47 10.14
C GLU A 150 6.45 -8.32 9.33
N ASP A 151 6.52 -8.28 8.01
CA ASP A 151 5.70 -9.14 7.13
C ASP A 151 6.09 -10.63 7.35
N VAL A 152 5.11 -11.48 7.67
CA VAL A 152 5.29 -12.93 7.88
C VAL A 152 4.32 -13.70 7.00
N ASN A 153 4.73 -14.86 6.47
CA ASN A 153 3.89 -15.65 5.58
C ASN A 153 2.68 -16.31 6.28
N TRP A 154 1.69 -16.76 5.51
CA TRP A 154 0.48 -17.49 5.97
C TRP A 154 0.79 -18.64 6.94
N LEU A 155 1.89 -19.33 6.66
CA LEU A 155 2.61 -20.22 7.56
C LEU A 155 4.09 -20.07 7.24
N ASP A 156 4.89 -19.73 8.24
CA ASP A 156 6.33 -19.48 8.10
C ASP A 156 7.14 -20.33 9.09
N MET A 157 8.46 -20.28 8.99
CA MET A 157 9.34 -20.94 9.95
C MET A 157 9.17 -20.30 11.34
N PRO A 158 8.92 -21.06 12.43
CA PRO A 158 8.63 -20.46 13.75
C PRO A 158 9.71 -19.50 14.26
N SER A 159 10.96 -19.66 13.83
CA SER A 159 12.09 -18.80 14.18
C SER A 159 11.97 -17.34 13.72
N VAL A 160 11.06 -17.00 12.80
CA VAL A 160 10.79 -15.58 12.47
C VAL A 160 10.14 -14.83 13.64
N LEU A 161 9.58 -15.56 14.61
CA LEU A 161 8.90 -15.02 15.80
C LEU A 161 9.88 -14.74 16.96
N ASP A 162 11.06 -15.37 16.97
CA ASP A 162 12.02 -15.28 18.07
C ASP A 162 12.50 -13.83 18.30
N ALA A 163 12.68 -13.07 17.22
CA ALA A 163 13.08 -11.68 17.27
C ALA A 163 12.06 -10.81 18.04
N THR A 164 10.77 -11.13 17.99
CA THR A 164 9.71 -10.44 18.74
C THR A 164 9.85 -10.69 20.24
N VAL A 165 10.13 -11.93 20.61
CA VAL A 165 10.31 -12.37 21.99
C VAL A 165 11.53 -11.70 22.62
N GLU A 166 12.66 -11.62 21.90
CA GLU A 166 13.85 -10.91 22.38
C GLU A 166 13.62 -9.39 22.52
N ARG A 167 12.91 -8.75 21.59
CA ARG A 167 12.55 -7.33 21.73
C ARG A 167 11.68 -7.08 22.97
N LEU A 168 10.68 -7.93 23.25
CA LEU A 168 9.89 -7.82 24.48
C LEU A 168 10.74 -8.02 25.74
N LYS A 169 11.65 -9.01 25.76
CA LYS A 169 12.59 -9.24 26.88
C LYS A 169 13.44 -8.01 27.18
N ILE A 170 13.91 -7.30 26.15
CA ILE A 170 14.69 -6.05 26.29
C ILE A 170 13.83 -4.94 26.91
N VAL A 171 12.59 -4.73 26.44
CA VAL A 171 11.70 -3.70 27.02
C VAL A 171 11.37 -4.03 28.49
N LYS A 172 11.10 -5.30 28.79
CA LYS A 172 10.84 -5.79 30.15
C LYS A 172 12.05 -5.68 31.08
N SER A 173 13.27 -5.92 30.61
CA SER A 173 14.49 -5.80 31.43
C SER A 173 14.81 -4.34 31.79
N LEU A 174 14.39 -3.38 30.96
CA LEU A 174 14.39 -1.95 31.27
C LEU A 174 13.29 -1.54 32.28
N GLY A 175 12.42 -2.46 32.69
CA GLY A 175 11.33 -2.18 33.63
C GLY A 175 10.21 -1.34 33.02
N LEU A 176 9.84 -1.63 31.77
CA LEU A 176 8.65 -1.12 31.08
C LEU A 176 7.71 -2.28 30.74
N ASP A 177 6.41 -1.99 30.76
CA ASP A 177 5.41 -2.86 30.12
C ASP A 177 5.27 -2.53 28.62
N ALA A 178 4.71 -3.47 27.86
CA ALA A 178 4.54 -3.31 26.41
C ALA A 178 3.24 -3.96 25.92
N GLY A 179 2.44 -3.21 25.17
CA GLY A 179 1.48 -3.75 24.21
C GLY A 179 2.21 -4.17 22.93
N LEU A 180 1.77 -5.27 22.31
CA LEU A 180 2.38 -5.81 21.09
C LEU A 180 1.37 -5.78 19.93
N ASP A 181 1.64 -4.96 18.93
CA ASP A 181 0.76 -4.73 17.78
C ASP A 181 1.13 -5.63 16.60
N PHE A 182 0.17 -6.43 16.13
CA PHE A 182 0.34 -7.37 15.03
C PHE A 182 -0.18 -6.78 13.71
N HIS A 183 -0.91 -5.65 13.73
CA HIS A 183 -1.51 -4.96 12.58
C HIS A 183 -2.35 -5.85 11.62
N GLY A 184 -2.82 -7.03 12.08
CA GLY A 184 -3.41 -8.06 11.24
C GLY A 184 -2.42 -8.76 10.29
N ARG A 185 -1.11 -8.52 10.40
CA ARG A 185 -0.04 -9.06 9.55
C ARG A 185 0.25 -10.55 9.81
N LEU A 186 -0.28 -11.15 10.88
CA LEU A 186 -0.18 -12.58 11.14
C LEU A 186 -1.47 -13.33 10.80
N HIS A 187 -1.30 -14.48 10.16
CA HIS A 187 -2.35 -15.46 9.99
C HIS A 187 -2.44 -16.37 11.23
N LYS A 188 -3.64 -16.91 11.50
CA LYS A 188 -3.96 -17.74 12.68
C LYS A 188 -2.89 -18.80 13.07
N PRO A 189 -2.22 -19.53 12.15
CA PRO A 189 -1.18 -20.49 12.52
C PRO A 189 0.04 -19.85 13.20
N MET A 190 0.43 -18.64 12.77
CA MET A 190 1.58 -17.91 13.32
C MET A 190 1.17 -17.12 14.57
N ALA A 191 0.00 -16.47 14.56
CA ALA A 191 -0.51 -15.72 15.72
C ALA A 191 -0.59 -16.58 16.99
N LYS A 192 -1.07 -17.82 16.88
CA LYS A 192 -1.11 -18.79 17.98
C LYS A 192 0.28 -19.14 18.53
N GLN A 193 1.27 -19.30 17.65
CA GLN A 193 2.64 -19.66 18.06
C GLN A 193 3.31 -18.48 18.75
N LEU A 194 3.15 -17.27 18.22
CA LEU A 194 3.71 -16.05 18.81
C LEU A 194 3.07 -15.77 20.18
N ALA A 195 1.73 -15.83 20.30
CA ALA A 195 1.06 -15.69 21.59
C ALA A 195 1.62 -16.67 22.64
N LYS A 196 1.78 -17.95 22.28
CA LYS A 196 2.34 -18.96 23.18
C LYS A 196 3.81 -18.70 23.57
N ALA A 197 4.62 -18.16 22.65
CA ALA A 197 6.01 -17.78 22.93
C ALA A 197 6.13 -16.51 23.79
N LEU A 198 5.12 -15.64 23.78
CA LEU A 198 5.07 -14.39 24.55
C LEU A 198 4.55 -14.56 25.98
N GLU A 199 3.74 -15.59 26.27
CA GLU A 199 3.16 -15.83 27.60
C GLU A 199 4.15 -15.76 28.78
N PRO A 200 5.34 -16.40 28.72
CA PRO A 200 6.33 -16.32 29.81
C PRO A 200 6.87 -14.91 30.07
N HIS A 201 6.69 -14.00 29.10
CA HIS A 201 7.20 -12.63 29.11
C HIS A 201 6.09 -11.59 29.37
N ARG A 202 4.84 -12.04 29.47
CA ARG A 202 3.67 -11.28 29.98
C ARG A 202 3.54 -9.88 29.34
N PRO A 203 3.37 -9.75 28.01
CA PRO A 203 2.98 -8.47 27.42
C PRO A 203 1.66 -7.98 28.02
N LEU A 204 1.38 -6.68 27.92
CA LEU A 204 0.15 -6.07 28.45
C LEU A 204 -1.08 -6.56 27.67
N PHE A 205 -0.94 -6.67 26.34
CA PHE A 205 -1.92 -7.24 25.42
C PHE A 205 -1.23 -7.65 24.09
N ILE A 206 -1.94 -8.40 23.26
CA ILE A 206 -1.69 -8.53 21.82
C ILE A 206 -2.79 -7.82 21.03
N GLU A 207 -2.41 -6.88 20.16
CA GLU A 207 -3.30 -5.98 19.41
C GLU A 207 -3.42 -6.42 17.94
N GLU A 208 -4.64 -6.45 17.41
CA GLU A 208 -5.01 -6.93 16.06
C GLU A 208 -4.29 -8.24 15.63
N PRO A 209 -4.31 -9.32 16.44
CA PRO A 209 -3.48 -10.52 16.23
C PRO A 209 -3.85 -11.34 14.99
N VAL A 210 -5.05 -11.14 14.46
CA VAL A 210 -5.55 -11.53 13.14
C VAL A 210 -6.57 -10.46 12.70
N LEU A 211 -6.81 -10.31 11.40
CA LEU A 211 -7.76 -9.34 10.85
C LEU A 211 -9.20 -9.49 11.38
N VAL A 212 -9.89 -8.36 11.54
CA VAL A 212 -11.27 -8.26 12.08
C VAL A 212 -12.32 -9.06 11.30
N GLU A 213 -12.07 -9.33 10.02
CA GLU A 213 -12.91 -10.18 9.16
C GLU A 213 -12.95 -11.66 9.60
N HIS A 214 -12.10 -12.07 10.56
CA HIS A 214 -11.99 -13.44 11.07
C HIS A 214 -12.34 -13.59 12.57
N PRO A 215 -13.56 -13.25 13.02
CA PRO A 215 -13.99 -13.44 14.40
C PRO A 215 -13.96 -14.92 14.84
N GLU A 216 -14.13 -15.87 13.93
CA GLU A 216 -13.96 -17.31 14.20
C GLU A 216 -12.49 -17.73 14.42
N ALA A 217 -11.52 -16.94 13.95
CA ALA A 217 -10.11 -17.11 14.29
C ALA A 217 -9.78 -16.51 15.66
N LEU A 218 -10.31 -15.33 15.97
CA LEU A 218 -10.19 -14.70 17.30
C LEU A 218 -10.79 -15.61 18.39
N LYS A 219 -11.97 -16.19 18.16
CA LYS A 219 -12.61 -17.14 19.09
C LYS A 219 -11.76 -18.38 19.37
N GLN A 220 -10.92 -18.79 18.41
CA GLN A 220 -9.98 -19.89 18.59
C GLN A 220 -8.67 -19.44 19.26
N LEU A 221 -8.27 -18.18 19.14
CA LEU A 221 -7.06 -17.63 19.76
C LEU A 221 -7.28 -17.31 21.24
N ALA A 222 -8.40 -16.64 21.58
CA ALA A 222 -8.78 -16.29 22.96
C ALA A 222 -8.82 -17.53 23.87
N GLY A 223 -9.44 -18.62 23.40
CA GLY A 223 -9.45 -19.91 24.12
C GLY A 223 -8.11 -20.67 24.17
N MET A 224 -7.00 -20.08 23.72
CA MET A 224 -5.68 -20.72 23.63
C MET A 224 -4.53 -19.93 24.25
N THR A 225 -4.77 -18.72 24.77
CA THR A 225 -3.75 -17.94 25.48
C THR A 225 -4.30 -17.24 26.72
N SER A 226 -3.42 -16.93 27.69
CA SER A 226 -3.74 -16.07 28.84
C SER A 226 -3.26 -14.62 28.67
N ILE A 227 -2.94 -14.19 27.44
CA ILE A 227 -2.59 -12.80 27.13
C ILE A 227 -3.87 -12.07 26.68
N PRO A 228 -4.20 -10.89 27.24
CA PRO A 228 -5.34 -10.10 26.79
C PRO A 228 -5.27 -9.79 25.29
N ILE A 229 -6.37 -10.02 24.58
CA ILE A 229 -6.55 -9.67 23.17
C ILE A 229 -7.17 -8.27 23.10
N ALA A 230 -6.49 -7.40 22.35
CA ALA A 230 -6.92 -6.04 22.08
C ALA A 230 -7.23 -5.86 20.58
N LEU A 231 -8.31 -5.17 20.26
CA LEU A 231 -8.85 -5.08 18.89
C LEU A 231 -9.86 -3.92 18.81
N GLY A 232 -9.96 -3.25 17.66
CA GLY A 232 -11.03 -2.28 17.45
C GLY A 232 -10.73 -1.11 16.50
N GLU A 233 -9.48 -0.92 16.07
CA GLU A 233 -9.11 0.22 15.21
C GLU A 233 -9.93 0.25 13.89
N ARG A 234 -10.41 -0.93 13.46
CA ARG A 234 -11.19 -1.16 12.21
C ARG A 234 -12.69 -1.39 12.44
N LEU A 235 -13.20 -1.12 13.65
CA LEU A 235 -14.62 -1.29 14.01
C LEU A 235 -15.28 0.07 14.24
N TYR A 236 -16.13 0.49 13.30
CA TYR A 236 -16.53 1.90 13.16
C TYR A 236 -17.78 2.29 13.96
N HIS A 237 -18.54 1.33 14.47
CA HIS A 237 -19.75 1.59 15.27
C HIS A 237 -20.21 0.39 16.10
N ARG A 238 -21.15 0.61 17.03
CA ARG A 238 -21.69 -0.44 17.93
C ARG A 238 -22.17 -1.70 17.22
N TRP A 239 -22.62 -1.60 15.96
CA TRP A 239 -23.17 -2.72 15.21
C TRP A 239 -22.09 -3.71 14.74
N ASP A 240 -20.82 -3.28 14.60
CA ASP A 240 -19.70 -4.18 14.33
C ASP A 240 -19.23 -4.82 15.64
N VAL A 241 -18.92 -3.95 16.62
CA VAL A 241 -18.42 -4.30 17.95
C VAL A 241 -19.32 -5.29 18.68
N LYS A 242 -20.65 -5.16 18.52
CA LYS A 242 -21.66 -6.04 19.14
C LYS A 242 -21.29 -7.51 19.09
N ARG A 243 -20.84 -8.01 17.93
CA ARG A 243 -20.50 -9.43 17.78
C ARG A 243 -19.28 -9.83 18.61
N PHE A 244 -18.23 -9.01 18.65
CA PHE A 244 -17.00 -9.32 19.36
C PHE A 244 -17.21 -9.38 20.88
N LEU A 245 -18.13 -8.56 21.41
CA LEU A 245 -18.58 -8.62 22.80
C LEU A 245 -19.48 -9.84 23.05
N GLU A 246 -20.52 -10.07 22.23
CA GLU A 246 -21.44 -11.21 22.40
C GLU A 246 -20.79 -12.59 22.22
N ASP A 247 -19.80 -12.72 21.32
CA ASP A 247 -19.05 -13.96 21.13
C ASP A 247 -17.93 -14.15 22.17
N GLY A 248 -17.59 -13.12 22.97
CA GLY A 248 -16.52 -13.14 23.99
C GLY A 248 -15.11 -13.23 23.39
N LEU A 249 -14.78 -12.33 22.44
CA LEU A 249 -13.60 -12.46 21.57
C LEU A 249 -12.38 -11.61 21.97
N ILE A 250 -12.59 -10.61 22.83
CA ILE A 250 -11.62 -9.54 23.11
C ILE A 250 -11.69 -9.20 24.61
N ASP A 251 -10.55 -8.86 25.19
CA ASP A 251 -10.42 -8.40 26.58
C ASP A 251 -10.34 -6.86 26.64
N ILE A 252 -9.88 -6.23 25.55
CA ILE A 252 -9.74 -4.78 25.41
C ILE A 252 -10.33 -4.33 24.06
N LEU A 253 -11.33 -3.47 24.09
CA LEU A 253 -11.85 -2.79 22.90
C LEU A 253 -11.07 -1.49 22.66
N GLN A 254 -10.61 -1.31 21.43
CA GLN A 254 -9.76 -0.18 21.00
C GLN A 254 -10.46 0.69 19.94
N PRO A 255 -11.55 1.41 20.27
CA PRO A 255 -12.20 2.27 19.29
C PRO A 255 -11.29 3.47 18.98
N ASP A 256 -11.06 3.75 17.70
CA ASP A 256 -10.44 5.00 17.30
C ASP A 256 -11.49 6.12 17.34
N ILE A 257 -11.28 7.18 18.11
CA ILE A 257 -12.32 8.22 18.29
C ILE A 257 -12.59 9.05 17.03
N ALA A 258 -11.64 9.12 16.09
CA ALA A 258 -11.78 9.81 14.81
C ALA A 258 -12.33 8.90 13.71
N HIS A 259 -12.47 7.59 13.93
CA HIS A 259 -13.15 6.66 13.01
C HIS A 259 -14.46 6.09 13.57
N ALA A 260 -14.63 6.01 14.89
CA ALA A 260 -15.71 5.30 15.57
C ALA A 260 -16.93 6.19 15.90
N GLY A 261 -17.18 7.23 15.09
CA GLY A 261 -18.34 8.11 15.23
C GLY A 261 -18.25 9.17 16.33
N GLY A 262 -17.04 9.61 16.69
CA GLY A 262 -16.77 10.67 17.64
C GLY A 262 -16.98 10.29 19.10
N ILE A 263 -17.04 11.30 19.97
CA ILE A 263 -17.25 11.16 21.41
C ILE A 263 -18.59 10.48 21.70
N SER A 264 -19.66 10.87 20.98
CA SER A 264 -21.00 10.32 21.15
C SER A 264 -21.04 8.81 20.99
N GLU A 265 -20.45 8.28 19.92
CA GLU A 265 -20.48 6.84 19.64
C GLU A 265 -19.41 6.07 20.40
N THR A 266 -18.21 6.64 20.58
CA THR A 266 -17.13 6.05 21.40
C THR A 266 -17.57 5.89 22.86
N LYS A 267 -18.33 6.85 23.43
CA LYS A 267 -18.88 6.71 24.79
C LYS A 267 -19.98 5.65 24.88
N ARG A 268 -20.82 5.49 23.84
CA ARG A 268 -21.80 4.39 23.75
C ARG A 268 -21.11 3.03 23.63
N LEU A 269 -20.03 2.93 22.86
CA LEU A 269 -19.18 1.74 22.75
C LEU A 269 -18.54 1.37 24.09
N ALA A 270 -17.97 2.34 24.79
CA ALA A 270 -17.32 2.13 26.08
C ALA A 270 -18.29 1.61 27.15
N ASN A 271 -19.45 2.25 27.29
CA ASN A 271 -20.52 1.80 28.19
C ASN A 271 -21.10 0.43 27.77
N MET A 272 -21.03 0.07 26.48
CA MET A 272 -21.44 -1.26 26.00
C MET A 272 -20.42 -2.33 26.38
N ALA A 273 -19.12 -2.07 26.21
CA ALA A 273 -18.03 -2.98 26.60
C ALA A 273 -18.00 -3.23 28.12
N GLU A 274 -18.32 -2.22 28.93
CA GLU A 274 -18.39 -2.32 30.40
C GLU A 274 -19.36 -3.42 30.87
N ALA A 275 -20.46 -3.62 30.15
CA ALA A 275 -21.45 -4.67 30.45
C ALA A 275 -21.00 -6.10 30.11
N TYR A 276 -19.84 -6.27 29.46
CA TYR A 276 -19.23 -7.56 29.10
C TYR A 276 -17.89 -7.82 29.83
N ASP A 277 -17.54 -6.99 30.84
CA ASP A 277 -16.24 -7.00 31.54
C ASP A 277 -15.03 -6.72 30.61
N VAL A 278 -15.28 -6.03 29.48
CA VAL A 278 -14.26 -5.68 28.47
C VAL A 278 -13.71 -4.28 28.74
N ALA A 279 -12.39 -4.15 28.77
CA ALA A 279 -11.68 -2.89 28.99
C ALA A 279 -11.72 -1.96 27.76
N ILE A 280 -11.43 -0.68 27.97
CA ILE A 280 -11.36 0.34 26.91
C ILE A 280 -9.97 0.96 26.86
N ALA A 281 -9.33 0.88 25.69
CA ALA A 281 -8.06 1.54 25.39
C ALA A 281 -8.13 2.19 23.99
N PRO A 282 -8.60 3.44 23.86
CA PRO A 282 -8.85 4.04 22.56
C PRO A 282 -7.59 4.07 21.70
N HIS A 283 -7.73 3.64 20.44
CA HIS A 283 -6.69 3.77 19.42
C HIS A 283 -6.54 5.27 19.10
N CYS A 284 -5.29 5.78 19.08
CA CYS A 284 -5.05 7.21 18.92
C CYS A 284 -3.62 7.56 18.43
N PRO A 285 -3.16 7.05 17.27
CA PRO A 285 -1.95 7.53 16.59
C PRO A 285 -2.13 8.91 15.91
N LEU A 286 -3.13 9.67 16.35
CA LEU A 286 -3.72 10.81 15.65
C LEU A 286 -3.29 12.15 16.24
N GLY A 287 -3.97 13.24 15.87
CA GLY A 287 -3.68 14.59 16.31
C GLY A 287 -4.15 14.93 17.74
N PRO A 288 -3.85 16.16 18.19
CA PRO A 288 -4.12 16.61 19.55
C PRO A 288 -5.60 16.72 19.88
N ILE A 289 -6.46 16.87 18.87
CA ILE A 289 -7.90 17.03 19.05
C ILE A 289 -8.53 15.65 19.30
N ALA A 290 -8.17 14.63 18.51
CA ALA A 290 -8.54 13.24 18.79
C ALA A 290 -7.99 12.77 20.15
N PHE A 291 -6.73 13.09 20.48
CA PHE A 291 -6.14 12.72 21.77
C PHE A 291 -6.87 13.37 22.97
N ALA A 292 -7.19 14.67 22.89
CA ALA A 292 -7.99 15.35 23.92
C ALA A 292 -9.40 14.75 24.04
N ALA A 293 -10.06 14.46 22.93
CA ALA A 293 -11.38 13.82 22.93
C ALA A 293 -11.34 12.45 23.63
N SER A 294 -10.33 11.64 23.33
CA SER A 294 -10.09 10.33 23.95
C SER A 294 -9.79 10.44 25.45
N LEU A 295 -9.08 11.48 25.89
CA LEU A 295 -8.89 11.77 27.32
C LEU A 295 -10.24 12.02 28.02
N HIS A 296 -11.15 12.83 27.47
CA HIS A 296 -12.46 13.10 28.09
C HIS A 296 -13.35 11.86 28.17
N VAL A 297 -13.32 10.99 27.15
CA VAL A 297 -13.97 9.68 27.22
C VAL A 297 -13.32 8.81 28.31
N GLY A 298 -11.99 8.70 28.34
CA GLY A 298 -11.26 7.91 29.35
C GLY A 298 -11.46 8.40 30.80
N LEU A 299 -11.64 9.70 31.01
CA LEU A 299 -11.89 10.30 32.33
C LEU A 299 -13.28 9.97 32.90
N SER A 300 -14.27 9.72 32.03
CA SER A 300 -15.68 9.49 32.36
C SER A 300 -16.13 8.02 32.25
N THR A 301 -15.20 7.08 32.03
CA THR A 301 -15.49 5.69 31.62
C THR A 301 -14.85 4.68 32.58
N PRO A 302 -15.61 3.94 33.41
CA PRO A 302 -15.02 3.10 34.46
C PRO A 302 -14.01 2.08 33.96
N ASN A 303 -14.34 1.35 32.88
CA ASN A 303 -13.50 0.33 32.24
C ASN A 303 -12.32 0.86 31.39
N PHE A 304 -12.04 2.17 31.37
CA PHE A 304 -10.84 2.70 30.71
C PHE A 304 -9.54 2.26 31.42
N VAL A 305 -8.57 1.75 30.65
CA VAL A 305 -7.28 1.28 31.17
C VAL A 305 -6.07 2.14 30.74
N ILE A 306 -5.91 2.44 29.45
CA ILE A 306 -4.75 3.19 28.93
C ILE A 306 -5.09 3.88 27.59
N LEU A 307 -4.38 4.95 27.23
CA LEU A 307 -4.57 5.68 25.97
C LEU A 307 -3.27 5.71 25.14
N GLU A 308 -3.40 5.52 23.84
CA GLU A 308 -2.31 5.70 22.89
C GLU A 308 -1.96 7.18 22.68
N MET A 309 -0.67 7.50 22.51
CA MET A 309 -0.18 8.85 22.27
C MET A 309 0.84 8.89 21.13
N SER A 310 0.58 9.73 20.12
CA SER A 310 1.38 9.89 18.90
C SER A 310 2.67 10.74 19.06
N LEU A 311 2.99 11.15 20.28
CA LEU A 311 4.16 11.99 20.59
C LEU A 311 5.49 11.33 20.12
N GLY A 312 6.22 11.98 19.23
CA GLY A 312 7.48 11.48 18.68
C GLY A 312 7.32 10.17 17.89
N MET A 313 6.21 10.01 17.17
CA MET A 313 5.84 8.78 16.49
C MET A 313 6.64 8.52 15.20
N HIS A 314 7.16 7.31 15.10
CA HIS A 314 8.31 6.96 14.24
C HIS A 314 8.05 7.04 12.72
N TYR A 315 6.80 7.00 12.26
CA TYR A 315 6.45 7.14 10.83
C TYR A 315 6.16 8.58 10.39
N ASN A 316 6.16 9.56 11.30
CA ASN A 316 5.94 10.98 11.00
C ASN A 316 7.16 11.69 10.37
N VAL A 317 8.16 10.94 9.90
CA VAL A 317 9.45 11.45 9.36
C VAL A 317 9.27 12.48 8.23
N GLU A 318 8.21 12.34 7.43
CA GLU A 318 7.87 13.25 6.33
C GLU A 318 7.28 14.61 6.80
N ALA A 319 6.99 14.76 8.09
CA ALA A 319 6.44 15.97 8.70
C ALA A 319 7.51 16.94 9.23
N GLY A 320 8.75 16.48 9.45
CA GLY A 320 9.80 17.27 10.10
C GLY A 320 9.54 17.44 11.60
N ASP A 321 9.72 18.66 12.12
CA ASP A 321 9.49 19.01 13.54
C ASP A 321 8.01 19.16 13.93
N ILE A 322 7.08 18.61 13.12
CA ILE A 322 5.64 18.65 13.36
C ILE A 322 5.21 17.35 14.05
N ASP A 323 4.70 17.49 15.27
CA ASP A 323 4.34 16.41 16.19
C ASP A 323 3.01 16.75 16.90
N LEU A 324 2.52 15.86 17.78
CA LEU A 324 1.25 15.97 18.52
C LEU A 324 0.98 17.37 19.11
N ASN A 325 2.00 17.99 19.72
CA ASN A 325 1.84 19.27 20.41
C ASN A 325 1.93 20.51 19.48
N THR A 326 2.29 20.36 18.21
CA THR A 326 2.62 21.50 17.31
C THR A 326 1.44 22.42 17.03
N TYR A 327 0.20 21.94 17.14
CA TYR A 327 -1.02 22.71 16.88
C TYR A 327 -1.66 23.30 18.15
N LEU A 328 -0.94 23.31 19.27
CA LEU A 328 -1.41 23.80 20.56
C LEU A 328 -0.66 25.07 20.99
N LYS A 329 -1.40 26.06 21.50
CA LYS A 329 -0.82 27.29 22.11
C LYS A 329 -0.07 26.99 23.41
N ASP A 330 -0.55 26.01 24.17
CA ASP A 330 0.15 25.44 25.33
C ASP A 330 0.51 23.99 25.05
N GLN A 331 1.79 23.73 24.85
CA GLN A 331 2.34 22.41 24.58
C GLN A 331 2.54 21.56 25.85
N SER A 332 2.33 22.14 27.04
CA SER A 332 2.46 21.44 28.32
C SER A 332 1.18 20.74 28.78
N VAL A 333 0.04 20.99 28.13
CA VAL A 333 -1.27 20.40 28.49
C VAL A 333 -1.29 18.86 28.44
N PHE A 334 -0.42 18.24 27.62
CA PHE A 334 -0.23 16.78 27.57
C PHE A 334 1.08 16.31 28.24
N ALA A 335 1.64 17.07 29.18
CA ALA A 335 2.86 16.67 29.88
C ALA A 335 2.69 15.33 30.61
N ILE A 336 3.51 14.34 30.22
CA ILE A 336 3.52 13.01 30.82
C ILE A 336 4.19 13.08 32.19
N LYS A 337 3.52 12.54 33.21
CA LYS A 337 4.10 12.35 34.54
C LYS A 337 3.79 10.96 35.08
N ASP A 338 4.84 10.21 35.43
CA ASP A 338 4.78 8.86 36.02
C ASP A 338 3.94 7.86 35.18
N GLY A 339 3.89 8.05 33.86
CA GLY A 339 3.09 7.26 32.91
C GLY A 339 1.68 7.80 32.61
N TYR A 340 1.32 9.01 33.09
CA TYR A 340 -0.03 9.56 32.99
C TYR A 340 -0.08 10.98 32.44
N VAL A 341 -1.19 11.32 31.78
CA VAL A 341 -1.62 12.71 31.51
C VAL A 341 -2.76 13.06 32.48
N ALA A 342 -2.74 14.27 33.02
CA ALA A 342 -3.74 14.75 33.98
C ALA A 342 -5.09 15.05 33.31
N ALA A 343 -6.18 15.08 34.09
CA ALA A 343 -7.47 15.56 33.59
C ALA A 343 -7.39 17.04 33.15
N PRO A 344 -7.78 17.41 31.93
CA PRO A 344 -7.83 18.81 31.50
C PRO A 344 -8.77 19.63 32.39
N THR A 345 -8.38 20.86 32.74
CA THR A 345 -9.18 21.76 33.60
C THR A 345 -9.78 22.94 32.84
N GLY A 346 -9.38 23.15 31.58
CA GLY A 346 -9.98 24.16 30.70
C GLY A 346 -11.36 23.73 30.17
N PRO A 347 -12.17 24.68 29.68
CA PRO A 347 -13.47 24.37 29.09
C PRO A 347 -13.33 23.68 27.73
N GLY A 348 -14.40 23.00 27.28
CA GLY A 348 -14.34 22.23 26.05
C GLY A 348 -13.47 20.98 26.19
N LEU A 349 -12.74 20.65 25.13
CA LEU A 349 -11.64 19.68 25.13
C LEU A 349 -10.51 20.05 26.11
N GLY A 350 -10.49 21.26 26.67
CA GLY A 350 -9.48 21.71 27.63
C GLY A 350 -8.11 22.00 27.01
N ILE A 351 -8.06 22.11 25.68
CA ILE A 351 -6.89 22.48 24.87
C ILE A 351 -7.17 23.80 24.13
N GLU A 352 -6.11 24.55 23.84
CA GLU A 352 -6.18 25.78 23.06
C GLU A 352 -5.44 25.62 21.73
N VAL A 353 -6.20 25.60 20.63
CA VAL A 353 -5.74 25.29 19.28
C VAL A 353 -5.14 26.53 18.60
N ASP A 354 -3.96 26.39 17.98
CA ASP A 354 -3.35 27.44 17.15
C ASP A 354 -3.89 27.38 15.70
N GLU A 355 -4.99 28.09 15.48
CA GLU A 355 -5.61 28.23 14.16
C GLU A 355 -4.66 28.89 13.12
N ALA A 356 -3.74 29.76 13.54
CA ALA A 356 -2.80 30.41 12.61
C ALA A 356 -1.75 29.42 12.11
N MET A 357 -1.24 28.55 12.99
CA MET A 357 -0.34 27.45 12.64
C MET A 357 -1.05 26.39 11.76
N ILE A 358 -2.32 26.06 12.07
CA ILE A 358 -3.15 25.18 11.22
C ILE A 358 -3.29 25.75 9.81
N ARG A 359 -3.78 27.00 9.67
CA ARG A 359 -4.01 27.62 8.35
C ARG A 359 -2.72 27.75 7.55
N LYS A 360 -1.59 28.07 8.20
CA LYS A 360 -0.27 28.10 7.57
C LYS A 360 0.13 26.74 6.99
N ILE A 361 0.02 25.66 7.76
CA ILE A 361 0.44 24.32 7.32
C ILE A 361 -0.56 23.74 6.30
N ALA A 362 -1.86 24.00 6.46
CA ALA A 362 -2.89 23.52 5.54
C ALA A 362 -2.71 24.07 4.11
N ALA A 363 -2.27 25.32 3.97
CA ALA A 363 -1.96 25.92 2.67
C ALA A 363 -0.83 25.21 1.89
N GLU A 364 -0.01 24.41 2.56
CA GLU A 364 1.12 23.66 1.98
C GLU A 364 0.90 22.12 1.98
N THR A 365 -0.23 21.61 2.49
CA THR A 365 -0.42 20.17 2.75
C THR A 365 -1.23 19.47 1.66
N SER A 366 -0.56 18.69 0.81
CA SER A 366 -1.17 17.78 -0.17
C SER A 366 -1.77 16.51 0.48
N PRO A 367 -2.64 15.75 -0.21
CA PRO A 367 -3.09 14.44 0.23
C PRO A 367 -1.92 13.45 0.39
N TRP A 368 -1.95 12.61 1.43
CA TRP A 368 -0.97 11.54 1.63
C TRP A 368 -1.53 10.21 1.12
N PRO A 369 -0.95 9.58 0.07
CA PRO A 369 -1.39 8.28 -0.43
C PRO A 369 -0.78 7.12 0.38
N PRO A 370 -1.47 5.97 0.51
CA PRO A 370 -0.88 4.75 1.06
C PRO A 370 0.40 4.32 0.34
N LYS A 371 1.35 3.77 1.08
CA LYS A 371 2.58 3.18 0.51
C LYS A 371 2.31 1.75 0.08
N GLU A 372 2.75 1.40 -1.14
CA GLU A 372 2.39 0.12 -1.77
C GLU A 372 3.46 -0.97 -1.52
N PHE A 373 3.06 -2.19 -1.12
CA PHE A 373 3.96 -3.30 -0.73
C PHE A 373 3.61 -4.63 -1.42
N PHE A 374 4.59 -5.56 -1.46
CA PHE A 374 4.56 -6.82 -2.24
C PHE A 374 5.24 -7.98 -1.48
N GLY A 375 4.67 -9.20 -1.49
CA GLY A 375 5.17 -10.35 -0.74
C GLY A 375 6.12 -11.32 -1.47
N PRO A 376 6.57 -12.41 -0.81
CA PRO A 376 7.52 -13.40 -1.36
C PRO A 376 6.88 -14.49 -2.25
N ASP A 377 5.55 -14.55 -2.26
CA ASP A 377 4.72 -15.65 -2.77
C ASP A 377 4.02 -15.34 -4.10
N GLY A 378 4.00 -14.08 -4.52
CA GLY A 378 3.22 -13.60 -5.66
C GLY A 378 1.98 -12.78 -5.30
N SER A 379 1.86 -12.31 -4.05
CA SER A 379 0.98 -11.18 -3.64
C SER A 379 1.42 -9.85 -4.30
N ILE A 380 1.44 -9.90 -5.63
CA ILE A 380 2.14 -9.06 -6.62
C ILE A 380 3.63 -8.84 -6.22
N ARG A 381 4.49 -7.93 -6.69
CA ARG A 381 4.53 -6.76 -7.62
C ARG A 381 5.55 -7.13 -8.74
N GLU A 382 5.80 -6.26 -9.74
CA GLU A 382 6.87 -6.45 -10.73
C GLU A 382 7.90 -5.28 -10.79
N CYS A 383 9.20 -5.59 -10.91
CA CYS A 383 10.25 -4.60 -11.23
C CYS A 383 11.45 -5.21 -11.99
N ILE A 384 11.17 -5.70 -13.20
CA ILE A 384 12.17 -6.27 -14.12
C ILE A 384 13.34 -5.30 -14.39
N GLY A 385 13.08 -4.00 -14.50
CA GLY A 385 14.12 -2.98 -14.73
C GLY A 385 15.16 -2.88 -13.60
N GLY A 386 14.76 -3.05 -12.34
CA GLY A 386 15.69 -3.05 -11.21
C GLY A 386 16.56 -4.31 -11.17
N PHE A 387 16.01 -5.46 -11.55
CA PHE A 387 16.78 -6.70 -11.70
C PHE A 387 17.86 -6.60 -12.80
N TYR A 388 17.53 -6.08 -13.99
CA TYR A 388 18.57 -5.89 -15.02
C TYR A 388 19.56 -4.78 -14.68
N GLY A 389 19.14 -3.75 -13.94
CA GLY A 389 20.06 -2.78 -13.33
C GLY A 389 21.09 -3.49 -12.43
N PHE A 390 20.65 -4.38 -11.56
CA PHE A 390 21.53 -5.22 -10.74
C PHE A 390 22.48 -6.09 -11.57
N ILE A 391 21.96 -6.90 -12.48
CA ILE A 391 22.78 -7.81 -13.31
C ILE A 391 23.87 -7.04 -14.06
N LEU A 392 23.54 -5.88 -14.65
CA LEU A 392 24.52 -5.05 -15.35
C LEU A 392 25.53 -4.39 -14.39
N SER A 393 25.09 -3.92 -13.21
CA SER A 393 25.98 -3.26 -12.23
C SER A 393 27.12 -4.13 -11.67
N ARG A 394 27.01 -5.45 -11.79
CA ARG A 394 28.05 -6.40 -11.37
C ARG A 394 29.25 -6.45 -12.32
N ASN A 395 29.12 -5.92 -13.54
CA ASN A 395 30.23 -5.80 -14.48
C ASN A 395 30.96 -4.47 -14.26
N GLN A 396 32.26 -4.54 -13.94
CA GLN A 396 33.10 -3.38 -13.61
C GLN A 396 33.38 -2.45 -14.82
N ASP A 397 33.18 -2.93 -16.05
CA ASP A 397 33.31 -2.15 -17.28
C ASP A 397 32.07 -1.27 -17.58
N ILE A 398 31.03 -1.29 -16.72
CA ILE A 398 29.76 -0.60 -16.96
C ILE A 398 29.55 0.58 -16.01
N SER A 399 29.56 1.79 -16.58
CA SER A 399 29.03 2.99 -15.95
C SER A 399 27.49 2.98 -16.01
N LEU A 400 26.85 2.47 -14.96
CA LEU A 400 25.39 2.29 -14.94
C LEU A 400 24.64 3.52 -14.39
N SER A 401 23.69 4.03 -15.18
CA SER A 401 22.73 5.06 -14.78
C SER A 401 21.30 4.60 -15.07
N VAL A 402 20.30 5.11 -14.34
CA VAL A 402 18.89 4.71 -14.51
C VAL A 402 17.94 5.90 -14.60
N VAL A 403 16.79 5.69 -15.24
CA VAL A 403 15.64 6.60 -15.19
C VAL A 403 14.63 6.03 -14.20
N ALA A 404 14.40 6.72 -13.08
CA ALA A 404 13.46 6.33 -12.04
C ALA A 404 12.39 7.43 -11.92
N ARG A 405 11.15 7.13 -12.34
CA ARG A 405 10.03 8.10 -12.29
C ARG A 405 9.42 8.20 -10.89
N SER A 406 8.69 7.16 -10.48
CA SER A 406 8.03 7.05 -9.17
C SER A 406 8.99 6.90 -8.00
N ASN A 407 10.20 6.36 -8.25
CA ASN A 407 11.11 5.90 -7.19
C ASN A 407 12.32 6.83 -6.99
N TYR A 408 12.35 7.99 -7.68
CA TYR A 408 13.56 8.79 -7.90
C TYR A 408 14.35 9.10 -6.63
N GLU A 409 13.74 9.74 -5.63
CA GLU A 409 14.50 10.27 -4.48
C GLU A 409 15.14 9.14 -3.66
N SER A 410 14.45 7.99 -3.52
CA SER A 410 15.01 6.82 -2.84
C SER A 410 16.15 6.19 -3.64
N VAL A 411 15.95 5.95 -4.94
CA VAL A 411 16.98 5.34 -5.82
C VAL A 411 18.21 6.23 -5.97
N LYS A 412 18.03 7.56 -5.96
CA LYS A 412 19.12 8.55 -5.95
C LYS A 412 19.86 8.59 -4.61
N ALA A 413 19.15 8.53 -3.49
CA ALA A 413 19.77 8.60 -2.17
C ALA A 413 20.45 7.29 -1.74
N LYS A 414 19.95 6.14 -2.19
CA LYS A 414 20.35 4.80 -1.68
C LYS A 414 20.86 3.83 -2.75
N GLY A 415 20.64 4.08 -4.04
CA GLY A 415 20.88 3.12 -5.11
C GLY A 415 19.77 2.07 -5.21
N LEU A 416 20.08 0.84 -5.63
CA LEU A 416 19.13 -0.28 -5.59
C LEU A 416 19.63 -1.36 -4.60
N ALA A 417 18.83 -1.65 -3.58
CA ALA A 417 19.00 -2.84 -2.76
C ALA A 417 18.38 -4.05 -3.47
N ILE A 418 19.02 -5.22 -3.40
CA ILE A 418 18.59 -6.43 -4.09
C ILE A 418 18.60 -7.60 -3.11
N GLU A 419 17.52 -8.37 -3.04
CA GLU A 419 17.36 -9.61 -2.28
C GLU A 419 17.02 -10.73 -3.27
N SER A 420 17.97 -11.63 -3.56
CA SER A 420 17.82 -12.61 -4.65
C SER A 420 18.00 -14.06 -4.20
N GLN A 421 17.03 -14.91 -4.50
CA GLN A 421 17.11 -16.36 -4.23
C GLN A 421 18.21 -17.06 -5.05
N ASN A 422 18.55 -16.53 -6.24
CA ASN A 422 19.63 -17.07 -7.08
C ASN A 422 20.99 -16.40 -6.85
N HIS A 423 21.04 -15.16 -6.36
CA HIS A 423 22.27 -14.35 -6.32
C HIS A 423 22.69 -13.86 -4.93
N GLY A 424 21.86 -14.01 -3.90
CA GLY A 424 22.06 -13.42 -2.57
C GLY A 424 21.67 -11.94 -2.49
N ASN A 425 22.13 -11.25 -1.44
CA ASN A 425 21.75 -9.86 -1.16
C ASN A 425 22.87 -8.89 -1.59
N HIS A 426 22.50 -7.79 -2.27
CA HIS A 426 23.45 -6.82 -2.86
C HIS A 426 22.97 -5.37 -2.72
N GLN A 427 23.92 -4.42 -2.67
CA GLN A 427 23.64 -2.99 -2.81
C GLN A 427 24.29 -2.45 -4.08
N VAL A 428 23.45 -2.08 -5.05
CA VAL A 428 23.84 -1.50 -6.33
C VAL A 428 24.05 0.00 -6.18
N LYS A 429 25.28 0.46 -6.41
CA LYS A 429 25.55 1.89 -6.62
C LYS A 429 25.30 2.26 -8.08
N LEU A 430 24.71 3.42 -8.29
CA LEU A 430 24.39 3.96 -9.61
C LEU A 430 25.20 5.24 -9.82
N VAL A 431 25.68 5.46 -11.04
CA VAL A 431 26.50 6.62 -11.39
C VAL A 431 25.64 7.88 -11.47
N GLN A 432 24.48 7.79 -12.13
CA GLN A 432 23.45 8.84 -12.14
C GLN A 432 22.03 8.24 -12.08
N VAL A 433 21.11 9.02 -11.52
CA VAL A 433 19.67 8.72 -11.46
C VAL A 433 18.92 9.92 -12.00
N PHE A 434 18.04 9.70 -12.99
CA PHE A 434 17.27 10.73 -13.71
C PHE A 434 15.76 10.56 -13.44
N LYS A 435 14.98 11.66 -13.41
CA LYS A 435 13.50 11.58 -13.30
C LYS A 435 12.91 11.25 -14.67
N SER A 436 13.46 11.87 -15.72
CA SER A 436 13.03 11.74 -17.11
C SER A 436 14.23 11.46 -18.02
N PRO A 437 14.06 10.77 -19.16
CA PRO A 437 15.09 10.73 -20.20
C PRO A 437 15.42 12.13 -20.76
N ALA A 438 14.54 13.11 -20.57
CA ALA A 438 14.78 14.52 -20.90
C ALA A 438 15.92 15.16 -20.09
N ASP A 439 16.23 14.62 -18.90
CA ASP A 439 17.26 15.15 -17.99
C ASP A 439 18.69 14.74 -18.42
N ILE A 440 18.81 13.94 -19.49
CA ILE A 440 20.05 13.26 -19.89
C ILE A 440 20.86 14.11 -20.88
N ALA A 441 22.03 14.57 -20.44
CA ALA A 441 22.98 15.32 -21.26
C ALA A 441 24.04 14.44 -21.97
N THR A 442 24.01 13.11 -21.78
CA THR A 442 25.09 12.19 -22.19
C THR A 442 24.56 11.05 -23.06
N LYS A 443 25.30 10.68 -24.11
CA LYS A 443 24.98 9.52 -24.97
C LYS A 443 25.51 8.23 -24.35
N PHE A 444 24.73 7.16 -24.39
CA PHE A 444 25.09 5.86 -23.83
C PHE A 444 25.43 4.84 -24.92
N ASP A 445 26.39 3.94 -24.65
CA ASP A 445 26.67 2.77 -25.50
C ASP A 445 25.44 1.84 -25.62
N TYR A 446 24.69 1.68 -24.53
CA TYR A 446 23.50 0.84 -24.43
C TYR A 446 22.36 1.56 -23.74
N VAL A 447 21.16 1.49 -24.30
CA VAL A 447 19.91 1.99 -23.68
C VAL A 447 18.95 0.82 -23.51
N VAL A 448 18.71 0.43 -22.26
CA VAL A 448 17.92 -0.76 -21.90
C VAL A 448 16.48 -0.37 -21.52
N CYS A 449 15.51 -0.83 -22.30
CA CYS A 449 14.09 -0.56 -22.12
C CYS A 449 13.40 -1.77 -21.45
N ALA A 450 13.20 -1.69 -20.12
CA ALA A 450 12.62 -2.76 -19.30
C ALA A 450 11.33 -2.34 -18.56
N HIS A 451 10.54 -1.46 -19.17
CA HIS A 451 9.25 -0.96 -18.65
C HIS A 451 8.07 -1.52 -19.47
N LYS A 452 6.86 -1.53 -18.89
CA LYS A 452 5.62 -1.98 -19.55
C LYS A 452 5.38 -1.22 -20.86
N ALA A 453 5.14 -1.92 -21.98
CA ALA A 453 5.03 -1.35 -23.31
C ALA A 453 3.58 -0.91 -23.67
N ILE A 454 2.96 -0.15 -22.76
CA ILE A 454 1.55 0.28 -22.84
C ILE A 454 1.24 1.31 -23.92
N ASN A 455 2.25 1.95 -24.53
CA ASN A 455 2.14 3.01 -25.54
C ASN A 455 3.42 2.97 -26.43
N PRO A 456 3.60 1.95 -27.29
CA PRO A 456 4.90 1.64 -27.88
C PRO A 456 5.48 2.76 -28.78
N ASP A 457 4.64 3.54 -29.48
CA ASP A 457 5.10 4.68 -30.29
C ASP A 457 5.59 5.90 -29.49
N LYS A 458 5.21 6.05 -28.21
CA LYS A 458 5.57 7.24 -27.41
C LYS A 458 6.95 7.13 -26.75
N VAL A 459 7.50 5.92 -26.66
CA VAL A 459 8.75 5.63 -25.92
C VAL A 459 10.02 5.97 -26.73
N PRO A 460 10.16 5.62 -28.02
CA PRO A 460 11.38 5.94 -28.77
C PRO A 460 11.69 7.45 -28.82
N PRO A 461 10.73 8.36 -29.12
CA PRO A 461 11.02 9.79 -29.25
C PRO A 461 11.54 10.46 -27.97
N ILE A 462 11.13 9.99 -26.78
CA ILE A 462 11.60 10.57 -25.51
C ILE A 462 13.03 10.16 -25.18
N LEU A 463 13.55 9.08 -25.76
CA LEU A 463 14.92 8.58 -25.50
C LEU A 463 16.02 9.32 -26.30
N ARG A 464 15.64 10.24 -27.20
CA ARG A 464 16.57 11.02 -28.04
C ARG A 464 17.74 11.67 -27.28
N PRO A 465 17.60 12.17 -26.03
CA PRO A 465 18.73 12.74 -25.29
C PRO A 465 19.80 11.68 -24.96
N ALA A 466 19.39 10.44 -24.63
CA ALA A 466 20.29 9.35 -24.27
C ALA A 466 20.89 8.58 -25.48
N VAL A 467 20.20 8.56 -26.62
CA VAL A 467 20.59 7.80 -27.83
C VAL A 467 21.43 8.65 -28.79
N GLY A 468 22.49 8.06 -29.35
CA GLY A 468 23.26 8.60 -30.47
C GLY A 468 23.65 7.49 -31.46
N ASP A 469 24.37 7.82 -32.53
CA ASP A 469 24.58 6.96 -33.70
C ASP A 469 25.23 5.59 -33.41
N GLN A 470 26.00 5.49 -32.33
CA GLN A 470 26.66 4.25 -31.90
C GLN A 470 25.90 3.47 -30.82
N THR A 471 24.84 4.04 -30.24
CA THR A 471 24.04 3.41 -29.18
C THR A 471 23.38 2.13 -29.68
N THR A 472 23.43 1.08 -28.86
CA THR A 472 22.63 -0.14 -29.03
C THR A 472 21.40 -0.06 -28.14
N ILE A 473 20.23 -0.33 -28.71
CA ILE A 473 18.96 -0.30 -27.99
C ILE A 473 18.63 -1.74 -27.59
N VAL A 474 18.30 -1.97 -26.32
CA VAL A 474 17.95 -3.30 -25.80
C VAL A 474 16.50 -3.29 -25.33
N ILE A 475 15.64 -4.08 -25.95
CA ILE A 475 14.21 -4.13 -25.68
C ILE A 475 13.90 -5.36 -24.82
N ILE A 476 13.63 -5.13 -23.54
CA ILE A 476 13.29 -6.14 -22.52
C ILE A 476 11.83 -5.94 -22.09
N GLN A 477 10.93 -6.00 -23.06
CA GLN A 477 9.51 -5.65 -22.90
C GLN A 477 8.62 -6.80 -23.42
N ASN A 478 7.45 -7.01 -22.80
CA ASN A 478 6.50 -8.02 -23.26
C ASN A 478 5.93 -7.71 -24.64
N GLY A 479 5.39 -8.72 -25.31
CA GLY A 479 4.69 -8.59 -26.59
C GLY A 479 5.56 -8.82 -27.83
N VAL A 480 5.05 -8.44 -28.99
CA VAL A 480 5.68 -8.47 -30.32
C VAL A 480 5.44 -7.13 -31.03
N GLY A 481 6.35 -6.77 -31.95
CA GLY A 481 6.21 -5.54 -32.74
C GLY A 481 6.74 -4.28 -32.05
N ASN A 482 7.12 -4.36 -30.77
CA ASN A 482 7.74 -3.28 -30.00
C ASN A 482 8.97 -2.70 -30.71
N GLU A 483 9.63 -3.47 -31.57
CA GLU A 483 10.80 -3.06 -32.34
C GLU A 483 10.46 -2.12 -33.52
N GLU A 484 9.24 -2.17 -34.09
CA GLU A 484 8.86 -1.32 -35.24
C GLU A 484 9.02 0.19 -34.91
N PRO A 485 8.51 0.72 -33.77
CA PRO A 485 8.67 2.14 -33.43
C PRO A 485 10.12 2.54 -33.12
N PHE A 486 10.91 1.68 -32.45
CA PHE A 486 12.33 1.95 -32.21
C PHE A 486 13.13 1.93 -33.52
N ARG A 487 12.85 1.01 -34.44
CA ARG A 487 13.50 0.96 -35.77
C ARG A 487 13.13 2.17 -36.65
N LYS A 488 11.92 2.70 -36.51
CA LYS A 488 11.43 3.91 -37.18
C LYS A 488 12.11 5.18 -36.67
N GLU A 489 12.27 5.32 -35.36
CA GLU A 489 12.95 6.48 -34.73
C GLU A 489 14.47 6.39 -34.86
N TYR A 490 15.04 5.18 -34.78
CA TYR A 490 16.47 4.91 -34.75
C TYR A 490 16.92 3.99 -35.91
N PRO A 491 16.88 4.48 -37.16
CA PRO A 491 17.06 3.67 -38.37
C PRO A 491 18.47 3.12 -38.59
N TYR A 492 19.48 3.58 -37.84
CA TYR A 492 20.89 3.16 -37.97
C TYR A 492 21.48 2.56 -36.68
N ASN A 493 20.68 2.41 -35.64
CA ASN A 493 21.08 1.80 -34.37
C ASN A 493 20.85 0.29 -34.38
N THR A 494 21.71 -0.47 -33.70
CA THR A 494 21.46 -1.91 -33.46
C THR A 494 20.35 -2.06 -32.44
N ILE A 495 19.43 -3.00 -32.67
CA ILE A 495 18.36 -3.34 -31.73
C ILE A 495 18.55 -4.79 -31.30
N ILE A 496 18.86 -4.99 -30.03
CA ILE A 496 18.81 -6.30 -29.37
C ILE A 496 17.40 -6.43 -28.79
N SER A 497 16.67 -7.45 -29.20
CA SER A 497 15.39 -7.81 -28.57
C SER A 497 15.61 -8.93 -27.56
N CYS A 498 14.81 -8.94 -26.49
CA CYS A 498 14.89 -9.94 -25.42
C CYS A 498 13.50 -10.50 -25.07
N VAL A 499 13.48 -11.74 -24.61
CA VAL A 499 12.32 -12.46 -24.05
C VAL A 499 12.73 -12.96 -22.67
N THR A 500 11.93 -12.65 -21.66
CA THR A 500 12.31 -12.85 -20.25
C THR A 500 11.32 -13.72 -19.48
N TRP A 501 11.86 -14.56 -18.62
CA TRP A 501 11.13 -15.41 -17.67
C TRP A 501 11.62 -15.16 -16.23
N VAL A 502 11.90 -13.89 -15.94
CA VAL A 502 12.40 -13.40 -14.66
C VAL A 502 11.24 -13.07 -13.72
N GLY A 503 11.23 -13.66 -12.53
CA GLY A 503 10.31 -13.29 -11.45
C GLY A 503 10.98 -12.32 -10.47
N ALA A 504 10.71 -11.01 -10.60
CA ALA A 504 11.26 -9.97 -9.73
C ALA A 504 10.23 -8.89 -9.36
N SER A 505 10.12 -8.57 -8.07
CA SER A 505 9.25 -7.54 -7.48
C SER A 505 10.07 -6.40 -6.86
N GLN A 506 9.44 -5.29 -6.45
CA GLN A 506 10.12 -4.18 -5.74
C GLN A 506 9.38 -3.77 -4.46
N PRO A 507 9.45 -4.55 -3.36
CA PRO A 507 8.60 -4.37 -2.17
C PRO A 507 8.65 -2.99 -1.51
N SER A 508 9.71 -2.19 -1.73
CA SER A 508 9.71 -0.77 -1.33
C SER A 508 10.58 0.06 -2.29
N PRO A 509 10.43 1.39 -2.39
CA PRO A 509 11.13 2.21 -3.38
C PRO A 509 12.66 2.03 -3.36
N GLY A 510 13.18 1.32 -4.36
CA GLY A 510 14.62 0.99 -4.51
C GLY A 510 15.06 -0.36 -3.94
N LEU A 511 14.18 -1.18 -3.37
CA LEU A 511 14.48 -2.57 -2.97
C LEU A 511 13.84 -3.55 -3.94
N ILE A 512 14.63 -4.40 -4.61
CA ILE A 512 14.18 -5.45 -5.54
C ILE A 512 14.26 -6.82 -4.86
N LYS A 513 13.17 -7.60 -4.89
CA LYS A 513 13.19 -9.04 -4.55
C LYS A 513 13.20 -9.86 -5.84
N HIS A 514 14.05 -10.88 -5.93
CA HIS A 514 14.17 -11.76 -7.10
C HIS A 514 14.05 -13.24 -6.69
N SER A 515 13.15 -13.94 -7.37
CA SER A 515 12.83 -15.36 -7.14
C SER A 515 13.88 -16.31 -7.74
N THR A 516 13.61 -17.61 -7.75
CA THR A 516 14.40 -18.59 -8.51
C THR A 516 14.14 -18.56 -10.03
N SER A 517 13.02 -17.99 -10.48
CA SER A 517 12.64 -17.94 -11.90
C SER A 517 13.50 -16.93 -12.64
N GLU A 518 14.45 -17.42 -13.43
CA GLU A 518 15.43 -16.61 -14.15
C GLU A 518 15.84 -17.28 -15.46
N ASN A 519 15.41 -16.70 -16.59
CA ASN A 519 15.96 -16.99 -17.92
C ASN A 519 15.72 -15.79 -18.88
N THR A 520 16.64 -15.63 -19.85
CA THR A 520 16.62 -14.56 -20.85
C THR A 520 16.99 -15.10 -22.23
N GLU A 521 16.09 -15.09 -23.19
CA GLU A 521 16.44 -15.33 -24.60
C GLU A 521 16.69 -13.95 -25.25
N LEU A 522 17.79 -13.76 -25.97
CA LEU A 522 18.09 -12.49 -26.66
C LEU A 522 18.70 -12.67 -28.05
N GLY A 523 18.45 -11.72 -28.94
CA GLY A 523 19.00 -11.74 -30.30
C GLY A 523 18.73 -10.44 -31.05
N LEU A 524 19.16 -10.39 -32.31
CA LEU A 524 19.08 -9.17 -33.11
C LEU A 524 17.73 -8.99 -33.79
N PHE A 525 17.14 -7.80 -33.66
CA PHE A 525 16.15 -7.32 -34.62
C PHE A 525 16.88 -6.67 -35.79
N HIS A 526 17.37 -7.54 -36.69
CA HIS A 526 18.37 -7.22 -37.71
C HIS A 526 18.08 -5.94 -38.50
N ASN A 527 19.11 -5.12 -38.69
CA ASN A 527 19.09 -3.96 -39.55
C ASN A 527 19.87 -4.21 -40.86
N PRO A 528 19.22 -4.30 -42.04
CA PRO A 528 19.92 -4.43 -43.32
C PRO A 528 20.74 -3.18 -43.70
N ARG A 529 20.72 -2.12 -42.89
CA ARG A 529 21.53 -0.89 -43.05
C ARG A 529 22.82 -0.88 -42.21
N ILE A 530 23.10 -1.94 -41.44
CA ILE A 530 24.30 -2.08 -40.61
C ILE A 530 25.05 -3.35 -41.04
N ASP A 531 26.38 -3.34 -41.02
CA ASP A 531 27.17 -4.57 -41.19
C ASP A 531 26.76 -5.60 -40.10
N PRO A 532 26.31 -6.82 -40.46
CA PRO A 532 25.96 -7.85 -39.48
C PRO A 532 27.07 -8.15 -38.46
N LYS A 533 28.34 -7.93 -38.81
CA LYS A 533 29.48 -8.07 -37.87
C LYS A 533 29.45 -7.02 -36.76
N ILE A 534 29.00 -5.79 -37.06
CA ILE A 534 28.84 -4.72 -36.07
C ILE A 534 27.64 -5.02 -35.17
N GLU A 535 26.53 -5.49 -35.73
CA GLU A 535 25.37 -5.90 -34.93
C GLU A 535 25.72 -7.08 -34.00
N MET A 536 26.42 -8.10 -34.53
CA MET A 536 26.85 -9.27 -33.74
C MET A 536 27.88 -8.88 -32.67
N ALA A 537 28.86 -8.03 -32.96
CA ALA A 537 29.82 -7.56 -31.96
C ALA A 537 29.17 -6.76 -30.82
N ARG A 538 28.07 -6.04 -31.10
CA ARG A 538 27.23 -5.36 -30.09
C ARG A 538 26.41 -6.38 -29.27
N LEU A 539 25.82 -7.38 -29.91
CA LEU A 539 25.14 -8.50 -29.22
C LEU A 539 26.11 -9.25 -28.28
N ASP A 540 27.29 -9.62 -28.77
CA ASP A 540 28.34 -10.28 -27.99
C ASP A 540 28.83 -9.43 -26.80
N LYS A 541 28.97 -8.11 -26.97
CA LYS A 541 29.35 -7.20 -25.87
C LYS A 541 28.24 -7.17 -24.80
N PHE A 542 26.97 -7.11 -25.19
CA PHE A 542 25.86 -7.17 -24.24
C PHE A 542 25.71 -8.55 -23.56
N ALA A 543 25.90 -9.64 -24.30
CA ALA A 543 25.93 -11.00 -23.74
C ALA A 543 27.06 -11.19 -22.72
N LYS A 544 28.24 -10.59 -22.95
CA LYS A 544 29.34 -10.56 -21.95
C LYS A 544 28.96 -9.78 -20.69
N PHE A 545 28.17 -8.71 -20.82
CA PHE A 545 27.63 -7.99 -19.66
C PHE A 545 26.69 -8.87 -18.83
N LEU A 546 25.71 -9.52 -19.45
CA LEU A 546 24.80 -10.47 -18.77
C LEU A 546 25.57 -11.64 -18.12
N LYS A 547 26.59 -12.16 -18.80
CA LYS A 547 27.44 -13.25 -18.29
C LYS A 547 28.25 -12.85 -17.06
N ALA A 548 28.83 -11.65 -17.05
CA ALA A 548 29.51 -11.10 -15.88
C ALA A 548 28.53 -10.82 -14.73
N GLY A 549 27.30 -10.42 -15.04
CA GLY A 549 26.20 -10.31 -14.09
C GLY A 549 25.72 -11.64 -13.51
N GLY A 550 26.15 -12.77 -14.07
CA GLY A 550 25.81 -14.12 -13.62
C GLY A 550 24.42 -14.61 -14.03
N THR A 551 23.68 -13.86 -14.85
CA THR A 551 22.31 -14.26 -15.21
C THR A 551 22.26 -15.37 -16.25
N LYS A 552 21.20 -16.18 -16.23
CA LYS A 552 20.94 -17.22 -17.23
C LYS A 552 20.39 -16.58 -18.51
N PHE A 553 21.07 -16.81 -19.62
CA PHE A 553 20.60 -16.37 -20.93
C PHE A 553 21.00 -17.32 -22.06
N GLN A 554 20.29 -17.20 -23.18
CA GLN A 554 20.54 -17.88 -24.45
C GLN A 554 20.53 -16.84 -25.59
N ILE A 555 21.45 -16.98 -26.55
CA ILE A 555 21.44 -16.18 -27.78
C ILE A 555 20.63 -16.92 -28.84
N GLU A 556 19.74 -16.20 -29.53
CA GLU A 556 18.84 -16.72 -30.55
C GLU A 556 19.16 -16.13 -31.93
N ASP A 557 19.43 -16.99 -32.91
CA ASP A 557 19.63 -16.58 -34.32
C ASP A 557 18.38 -15.87 -34.90
N ASN A 558 17.18 -16.27 -34.44
CA ASN A 558 15.92 -15.61 -34.76
C ASN A 558 15.07 -15.39 -33.49
N ILE A 559 15.38 -14.33 -32.77
CA ILE A 559 14.66 -13.90 -31.56
C ILE A 559 13.14 -13.70 -31.78
N GLN A 560 12.67 -13.46 -33.01
CA GLN A 560 11.22 -13.34 -33.26
C GLN A 560 10.47 -14.64 -32.98
N ILE A 561 11.10 -15.81 -33.20
CA ILE A 561 10.51 -17.10 -32.81
C ILE A 561 10.20 -17.09 -31.32
N LYS A 562 11.15 -16.70 -30.46
CA LYS A 562 10.94 -16.62 -29.01
C LYS A 562 9.93 -15.55 -28.59
N ARG A 563 9.90 -14.39 -29.26
CA ARG A 563 8.90 -13.36 -28.97
C ARG A 563 7.49 -13.88 -29.25
N TRP A 564 7.27 -14.48 -30.42
CA TRP A 564 5.97 -15.04 -30.77
C TRP A 564 5.63 -16.27 -29.92
N GLU A 565 6.58 -17.15 -29.57
CA GLU A 565 6.37 -18.24 -28.59
C GLU A 565 5.84 -17.70 -27.24
N LYS A 566 6.47 -16.66 -26.68
CA LYS A 566 5.98 -16.02 -25.44
C LYS A 566 4.65 -15.29 -25.67
N VAL A 567 4.38 -14.75 -26.85
CA VAL A 567 3.10 -14.09 -27.15
C VAL A 567 1.95 -15.08 -27.33
N VAL A 568 2.16 -16.30 -27.81
CA VAL A 568 1.12 -17.36 -27.76
C VAL A 568 0.71 -17.65 -26.32
N TRP A 569 1.66 -17.66 -25.38
CA TRP A 569 1.39 -17.79 -23.94
C TRP A 569 0.68 -16.54 -23.38
N ASN A 570 1.22 -15.34 -23.61
CA ASN A 570 0.65 -14.10 -23.08
C ASN A 570 -0.76 -13.83 -23.66
N ALA A 571 -0.97 -13.97 -24.97
CA ALA A 571 -2.25 -13.70 -25.63
C ALA A 571 -3.36 -14.66 -25.19
N ALA A 572 -3.02 -15.85 -24.67
CA ALA A 572 -3.95 -16.68 -23.92
C ALA A 572 -4.19 -16.12 -22.51
N TRP A 573 -3.18 -16.18 -21.63
CA TRP A 573 -3.42 -16.01 -20.19
C TRP A 573 -3.65 -14.57 -19.76
N ASN A 574 -3.01 -13.60 -20.43
CA ASN A 574 -3.14 -12.18 -20.06
C ASN A 574 -4.58 -11.68 -20.22
N PRO A 575 -5.22 -11.73 -21.40
CA PRO A 575 -6.58 -11.26 -21.53
C PRO A 575 -7.59 -12.20 -20.86
N LEU A 576 -7.42 -13.54 -20.91
CA LEU A 576 -8.43 -14.45 -20.36
C LEU A 576 -8.58 -14.33 -18.84
N THR A 577 -7.47 -14.32 -18.08
CA THR A 577 -7.55 -14.10 -16.61
C THR A 577 -8.06 -12.70 -16.28
N THR A 578 -7.70 -11.68 -17.07
CA THR A 578 -8.18 -10.30 -16.89
C THR A 578 -9.69 -10.14 -17.13
N LEU A 579 -10.22 -10.79 -18.17
CA LEU A 579 -11.63 -10.71 -18.55
C LEU A 579 -12.56 -11.48 -17.62
N THR A 580 -12.04 -12.51 -16.94
CA THR A 580 -12.84 -13.45 -16.14
C THR A 580 -12.64 -13.32 -14.63
N ASP A 581 -11.60 -12.58 -14.20
CA ASP A 581 -11.19 -12.40 -12.79
C ASP A 581 -10.90 -13.72 -12.05
N VAL A 582 -10.56 -14.79 -12.78
CA VAL A 582 -10.13 -16.08 -12.24
C VAL A 582 -8.76 -16.51 -12.79
N ASP A 583 -8.09 -17.40 -12.06
CA ASP A 583 -6.77 -17.92 -12.43
C ASP A 583 -6.83 -18.88 -13.63
N THR A 584 -5.68 -19.18 -14.21
CA THR A 584 -5.55 -20.06 -15.40
C THR A 584 -6.13 -21.46 -15.22
N HIS A 585 -6.07 -22.06 -14.01
CA HIS A 585 -6.64 -23.38 -13.76
C HIS A 585 -8.15 -23.32 -13.56
N THR A 586 -8.65 -22.32 -12.83
CA THR A 586 -10.10 -22.12 -12.64
C THR A 586 -10.79 -21.80 -13.97
N TRP A 587 -10.16 -20.98 -14.83
CA TRP A 587 -10.62 -20.77 -16.21
C TRP A 587 -10.68 -22.09 -17.00
N LEU A 588 -9.58 -22.85 -17.07
CA LEU A 588 -9.52 -24.10 -17.85
C LEU A 588 -10.43 -25.22 -17.31
N LYS A 589 -10.92 -25.12 -16.08
CA LYS A 589 -11.87 -26.05 -15.45
C LYS A 589 -13.33 -25.55 -15.49
N SER A 590 -13.58 -24.32 -15.96
CA SER A 590 -14.92 -23.72 -15.95
C SER A 590 -15.89 -24.38 -16.94
N SER A 591 -15.39 -24.81 -18.11
CA SER A 591 -16.11 -25.68 -19.05
C SER A 591 -15.15 -26.35 -20.05
N GLU A 592 -15.62 -27.33 -20.83
CA GLU A 592 -14.82 -27.93 -21.91
C GLU A 592 -14.51 -26.91 -23.02
N GLU A 593 -15.45 -26.01 -23.30
CA GLU A 593 -15.30 -24.91 -24.26
C GLU A 593 -14.20 -23.93 -23.85
N ALA A 594 -13.93 -23.72 -22.56
CA ALA A 594 -12.84 -22.85 -22.10
C ALA A 594 -11.47 -23.37 -22.57
N MET A 595 -11.24 -24.69 -22.50
CA MET A 595 -10.04 -25.35 -23.04
C MET A 595 -9.99 -25.25 -24.57
N ILE A 596 -11.10 -25.51 -25.26
CA ILE A 596 -11.19 -25.45 -26.73
C ILE A 596 -10.94 -24.03 -27.25
N MET A 597 -11.57 -23.02 -26.63
CA MET A 597 -11.38 -21.60 -26.93
C MET A 597 -9.93 -21.19 -26.71
N THR A 598 -9.31 -21.62 -25.60
CA THR A 598 -7.90 -21.31 -25.32
C THR A 598 -6.97 -21.90 -26.39
N LYS A 599 -7.19 -23.16 -26.82
CA LYS A 599 -6.45 -23.76 -27.94
C LYS A 599 -6.65 -23.01 -29.25
N ARG A 600 -7.88 -22.57 -29.56
CA ARG A 600 -8.16 -21.77 -30.77
C ARG A 600 -7.49 -20.39 -30.70
N LEU A 601 -7.54 -19.69 -29.57
CA LEU A 601 -6.87 -18.40 -29.38
C LEU A 601 -5.35 -18.50 -29.56
N MET A 602 -4.72 -19.53 -28.98
CA MET A 602 -3.29 -19.81 -29.21
C MET A 602 -2.99 -20.12 -30.69
N ARG A 603 -3.88 -20.84 -31.36
CA ARG A 603 -3.76 -21.16 -32.79
C ARG A 603 -3.89 -19.92 -33.67
N ASP A 604 -4.89 -19.05 -33.46
CA ASP A 604 -5.07 -17.82 -34.21
C ASP A 604 -3.78 -16.95 -34.18
N VAL A 605 -3.09 -16.90 -33.04
CA VAL A 605 -1.78 -16.21 -32.90
C VAL A 605 -0.66 -16.92 -33.65
N ILE A 606 -0.60 -18.26 -33.63
CA ILE A 606 0.38 -19.05 -34.40
C ILE A 606 0.16 -18.89 -35.91
N ASP A 607 -1.08 -18.91 -36.38
CA ASP A 607 -1.41 -18.72 -37.79
C ASP A 607 -0.96 -17.33 -38.28
N VAL A 608 -1.18 -16.28 -37.49
CA VAL A 608 -0.64 -14.93 -37.77
C VAL A 608 0.89 -14.88 -37.71
N ALA A 609 1.53 -15.51 -36.71
CA ALA A 609 2.98 -15.56 -36.60
C ALA A 609 3.63 -16.20 -37.84
N ARG A 610 3.06 -17.32 -38.30
CA ARG A 610 3.47 -18.03 -39.53
C ARG A 610 3.24 -17.17 -40.77
N ARG A 611 2.23 -16.31 -40.79
CA ARG A 611 1.99 -15.34 -41.88
C ARG A 611 2.95 -14.14 -41.85
N CYS A 612 3.51 -13.81 -40.68
CA CYS A 612 4.65 -12.90 -40.49
C CYS A 612 6.03 -13.56 -40.76
N ASP A 613 6.07 -14.70 -41.46
CA ASP A 613 7.26 -15.49 -41.75
C ASP A 613 8.03 -16.00 -40.50
N VAL A 614 7.34 -16.12 -39.35
CA VAL A 614 7.89 -16.70 -38.11
C VAL A 614 7.40 -18.16 -37.98
N PRO A 615 8.27 -19.17 -38.15
CA PRO A 615 7.87 -20.57 -38.36
C PRO A 615 7.51 -21.32 -37.05
N LEU A 616 6.51 -20.81 -36.32
CA LEU A 616 5.98 -21.49 -35.12
C LEU A 616 5.31 -22.82 -35.48
N GLN A 617 5.49 -23.83 -34.63
CA GLN A 617 4.88 -25.15 -34.73
C GLN A 617 3.57 -25.21 -33.92
N TYR A 618 2.58 -25.99 -34.33
CA TYR A 618 1.28 -26.05 -33.62
C TYR A 618 1.36 -26.82 -32.30
N GLU A 619 2.32 -27.73 -32.19
CA GLU A 619 2.69 -28.53 -31.02
C GLU A 619 3.17 -27.66 -29.84
N LEU A 620 3.47 -26.38 -30.11
CA LEU A 620 3.65 -25.34 -29.10
C LEU A 620 2.41 -25.20 -28.20
N ILE A 621 1.19 -25.30 -28.75
CA ILE A 621 -0.07 -25.14 -28.00
C ILE A 621 -0.13 -26.16 -26.85
N ASP A 622 0.10 -27.44 -27.16
CA ASP A 622 0.06 -28.52 -26.16
C ASP A 622 1.25 -28.46 -25.20
N SER A 623 2.40 -27.94 -25.65
CA SER A 623 3.59 -27.72 -24.82
C SER A 623 3.37 -26.58 -23.81
N LEU A 624 2.74 -25.48 -24.21
CA LEU A 624 2.35 -24.36 -23.34
C LEU A 624 1.21 -24.76 -22.39
N LEU A 625 0.23 -25.54 -22.84
CA LEU A 625 -0.84 -26.06 -21.97
C LEU A 625 -0.30 -27.08 -20.95
N LYS A 626 0.62 -27.96 -21.34
CA LYS A 626 1.32 -28.83 -20.39
C LYS A 626 2.11 -28.02 -19.36
N ARG A 627 2.73 -26.91 -19.76
CA ARG A 627 3.46 -26.00 -18.86
C ARG A 627 2.55 -25.32 -17.84
N ILE A 628 1.40 -24.76 -18.23
CA ILE A 628 0.50 -24.09 -17.27
C ILE A 628 -0.16 -25.10 -16.31
N LEU A 629 -0.51 -26.29 -16.79
CA LEU A 629 -1.15 -27.34 -15.97
C LEU A 629 -0.17 -28.01 -14.99
N ALA A 630 1.15 -27.92 -15.25
CA ALA A 630 2.20 -28.35 -14.32
C ALA A 630 2.59 -27.28 -13.29
N MET A 631 2.11 -26.04 -13.45
CA MET A 631 2.21 -24.97 -12.46
C MET A 631 0.94 -24.93 -11.59
N PRO A 632 0.94 -24.24 -10.44
CA PRO A 632 -0.30 -23.83 -9.78
C PRO A 632 -1.20 -22.99 -10.71
N GLY A 633 -2.47 -22.82 -10.33
CA GLY A 633 -3.31 -21.78 -10.91
C GLY A 633 -2.69 -20.41 -10.65
N ILE A 634 -2.51 -19.61 -11.70
CA ILE A 634 -1.90 -18.28 -11.61
C ILE A 634 -2.77 -17.23 -12.28
N PHE A 635 -2.68 -16.00 -11.78
CA PHE A 635 -3.13 -14.80 -12.48
C PHE A 635 -2.01 -14.27 -13.38
N SER A 636 -2.36 -13.44 -14.36
CA SER A 636 -1.41 -12.85 -15.29
C SER A 636 -0.94 -11.46 -14.88
N SER A 637 0.18 -11.00 -15.44
CA SER A 637 0.66 -9.63 -15.24
C SER A 637 -0.29 -8.55 -15.79
N MET A 638 -1.18 -8.88 -16.73
CA MET A 638 -2.24 -7.98 -17.22
C MET A 638 -3.44 -7.95 -16.27
N HIS A 639 -3.79 -9.09 -15.65
CA HIS A 639 -4.83 -9.13 -14.62
C HIS A 639 -4.40 -8.32 -13.40
N THR A 640 -3.14 -8.46 -12.97
CA THR A 640 -2.48 -7.58 -12.01
C THR A 640 -2.66 -6.10 -12.35
N ASP A 641 -2.28 -5.67 -13.56
CA ASP A 641 -2.40 -4.27 -13.95
C ASP A 641 -3.88 -3.82 -13.98
N PHE A 642 -4.82 -4.70 -14.33
CA PHE A 642 -6.26 -4.43 -14.28
C PHE A 642 -6.80 -4.25 -12.85
N LYS A 643 -6.39 -5.10 -11.90
CA LYS A 643 -6.80 -5.00 -10.48
C LYS A 643 -6.18 -3.77 -9.80
N ASP A 644 -4.96 -3.40 -10.19
CA ASP A 644 -4.29 -2.15 -9.80
C ASP A 644 -4.80 -0.91 -10.59
N GLY A 645 -5.81 -1.05 -11.46
CA GLY A 645 -6.43 0.06 -12.21
C GLY A 645 -5.56 0.71 -13.29
N ARG A 646 -4.47 0.06 -13.70
CA ARG A 646 -3.43 0.60 -14.61
C ARG A 646 -3.73 0.34 -16.09
N PRO A 647 -3.10 1.12 -17.02
CA PRO A 647 -3.15 0.84 -18.45
C PRO A 647 -2.55 -0.54 -18.78
N LEU A 648 -3.22 -1.30 -19.63
CA LEU A 648 -2.86 -2.68 -19.96
C LEU A 648 -1.95 -2.78 -21.19
N GLU A 649 -1.06 -3.78 -21.25
CA GLU A 649 -0.18 -4.08 -22.40
C GLU A 649 -0.93 -4.68 -23.62
N VAL A 650 -2.14 -4.20 -23.94
CA VAL A 650 -3.01 -4.74 -25.01
C VAL A 650 -2.32 -4.65 -26.38
N ASP A 651 -1.82 -3.47 -26.74
CA ASP A 651 -1.24 -3.17 -28.07
C ASP A 651 -0.18 -4.20 -28.48
N VAL A 652 0.69 -4.59 -27.55
CA VAL A 652 1.87 -5.43 -27.85
C VAL A 652 1.62 -6.92 -27.62
N ILE A 653 0.67 -7.31 -26.75
CA ILE A 653 0.36 -8.72 -26.47
C ILE A 653 -0.67 -9.29 -27.44
N ILE A 654 -1.71 -8.53 -27.79
CA ILE A 654 -2.84 -9.02 -28.61
C ILE A 654 -3.22 -8.06 -29.74
N GLY A 655 -2.95 -6.77 -29.59
CA GLY A 655 -3.16 -5.76 -30.62
C GLY A 655 -2.28 -5.94 -31.86
N TYR A 656 -1.00 -6.26 -31.70
CA TYR A 656 -0.09 -6.45 -32.82
C TYR A 656 -0.40 -7.73 -33.64
N PRO A 657 -0.69 -8.90 -33.03
CA PRO A 657 -1.30 -10.02 -33.74
C PRO A 657 -2.57 -9.63 -34.52
N MET A 658 -3.49 -8.87 -33.92
CA MET A 658 -4.70 -8.38 -34.60
C MET A 658 -4.42 -7.37 -35.74
N LYS A 659 -3.42 -6.50 -35.57
CA LYS A 659 -2.93 -5.58 -36.61
C LYS A 659 -2.44 -6.39 -37.82
N LYS A 660 -1.59 -7.40 -37.59
CA LYS A 660 -1.05 -8.27 -38.66
C LYS A 660 -2.12 -9.14 -39.32
N ALA A 661 -3.07 -9.70 -38.55
CA ALA A 661 -4.22 -10.41 -39.11
C ALA A 661 -5.04 -9.52 -40.08
N ARG A 662 -5.28 -8.25 -39.72
CA ARG A 662 -5.96 -7.27 -40.56
C ARG A 662 -5.13 -6.89 -41.80
N GLU A 663 -3.83 -6.65 -41.64
CA GLU A 663 -2.90 -6.38 -42.76
C GLU A 663 -2.90 -7.53 -43.79
N PHE A 664 -3.04 -8.78 -43.33
CA PHE A 664 -3.06 -9.98 -44.19
C PHE A 664 -4.46 -10.48 -44.56
N GLN A 665 -5.53 -9.81 -44.15
CA GLN A 665 -6.93 -10.20 -44.39
C GLN A 665 -7.26 -11.63 -43.90
N MET A 666 -6.71 -12.03 -42.75
CA MET A 666 -6.91 -13.34 -42.14
C MET A 666 -8.18 -13.39 -41.28
N ASP A 667 -8.91 -14.51 -41.36
CA ASP A 667 -9.95 -14.83 -40.38
C ASP A 667 -9.30 -15.42 -39.12
N VAL A 668 -9.53 -14.76 -37.98
CA VAL A 668 -8.97 -15.09 -36.66
C VAL A 668 -10.03 -14.81 -35.59
N PRO A 669 -11.13 -15.60 -35.55
CA PRO A 669 -12.35 -15.21 -34.86
C PRO A 669 -12.20 -15.19 -33.33
N THR A 670 -11.36 -16.06 -32.77
CA THR A 670 -11.13 -16.14 -31.32
C THR A 670 -10.29 -14.97 -30.85
N LEU A 671 -9.21 -14.68 -31.57
CA LEU A 671 -8.34 -13.52 -31.36
C LEU A 671 -9.13 -12.21 -31.48
N THR A 672 -10.01 -12.13 -32.49
CA THR A 672 -10.89 -10.96 -32.73
C THR A 672 -11.84 -10.72 -31.56
N ALA A 673 -12.51 -11.77 -31.06
CA ALA A 673 -13.41 -11.67 -29.91
C ALA A 673 -12.66 -11.23 -28.64
N VAL A 674 -11.55 -11.90 -28.30
CA VAL A 674 -10.78 -11.62 -27.08
C VAL A 674 -10.12 -10.24 -27.12
N TYR A 675 -9.55 -9.84 -28.27
CA TYR A 675 -9.04 -8.49 -28.49
C TYR A 675 -10.12 -7.43 -28.24
N SER A 676 -11.33 -7.63 -28.78
CA SER A 676 -12.40 -6.64 -28.69
C SER A 676 -12.86 -6.44 -27.25
N MET A 677 -12.99 -7.53 -26.48
CA MET A 677 -13.35 -7.49 -25.06
C MET A 677 -12.25 -6.83 -24.21
N ILE A 678 -10.98 -7.22 -24.37
CA ILE A 678 -9.89 -6.65 -23.54
C ILE A 678 -9.59 -5.19 -23.89
N THR A 679 -9.79 -4.79 -25.15
CA THR A 679 -9.69 -3.37 -25.55
C THR A 679 -10.74 -2.52 -24.85
N ALA A 680 -12.00 -2.97 -24.79
CA ALA A 680 -13.07 -2.28 -24.08
C ALA A 680 -12.81 -2.18 -22.56
N VAL A 681 -12.20 -3.22 -21.95
CA VAL A 681 -11.76 -3.18 -20.55
C VAL A 681 -10.63 -2.16 -20.34
N ASN A 682 -9.63 -2.14 -21.21
CA ASN A 682 -8.53 -1.17 -21.14
C ASN A 682 -9.03 0.27 -21.33
N GLU A 683 -9.92 0.53 -22.30
CA GLU A 683 -10.56 1.84 -22.48
C GLU A 683 -11.33 2.28 -21.24
N ARG A 684 -12.03 1.37 -20.55
CA ARG A 684 -12.74 1.70 -19.30
C ARG A 684 -11.77 2.17 -18.22
N LEU A 685 -10.65 1.46 -18.02
CA LEU A 685 -9.62 1.86 -17.05
C LEU A 685 -9.03 3.23 -17.39
N MET A 686 -8.68 3.46 -18.66
CA MET A 686 -8.13 4.73 -19.13
C MET A 686 -9.06 5.92 -18.88
N ARG A 687 -10.39 5.74 -18.99
CA ARG A 687 -11.39 6.80 -18.73
C ARG A 687 -11.66 7.03 -17.24
N SER A 688 -11.35 6.07 -16.37
CA SER A 688 -11.35 6.26 -14.91
C SER A 688 -10.03 6.82 -14.36
N SER A 689 -9.05 7.10 -15.23
CA SER A 689 -7.74 7.68 -14.89
C SER A 689 -7.57 9.14 -15.35
N THR A 690 -8.67 9.81 -15.71
CA THR A 690 -8.72 11.18 -16.27
C THR A 690 -9.87 11.97 -15.68
#